data_AF-A0A970DYY5-F1
#
_entry.id   AF-A0A970DYY5-F1
#
_cell.length_a   1.000
_cell.length_b   1.000
_cell.length_c   1.000
_cell.angle_alpha   90.00
_cell.angle_beta   90.00
_cell.angle_gamma   90.00
#
_symmetry.space_group_name_H-M   'P 1'
#
loop_
_entity.id
_entity.type
_entity.pdbx_description
1 polymer ?
#
loop_
_entity_poly.entity_id
_entity_poly.type
_entity_poly.pdbx_seq_one_letter_code
_entity_poly.pdbx_strand_id
1 'polypeptide(L)'
;GLQSEGVGASLKHYAVNNQERRRMTINAVVDERALREIYLAGFERAVKKGKPWTVMGAYNRVNGTYACEHKELLVDILRNEWGFDGVVVTDWGACNDRVLGLQRGLDLEMPSSGGVTDAQIVEAVRSGYLDEAVLDETVRRLLTLVFQAQSNLLPGYRYDADAHHELARQAASQSFVLLKNEDSILPLGPDISVAVIGEFAQKPRYQGAGSSMINPTRLDKICDVLQAEGIDFTYARGYELDDSDPNDELIEEACRAASQADVALVFVGLPPSFESEGYDRQDMRMPKAHNELVRRVAAANPKTVVVLSCGAPVEMPWLDKAKGLLHTYLGGQAWAPAVVDVLFGRVNPSGKLAETYPFSLIDTPTAKTFAQERHHALYLESIYVGYRYYEAARKRVMFPFGFGLSYTTFSYSDLTLSQAELREGQELTVQVSVTNTGSMPGSEVVQLYVSDVESTVFRPVKELRGFAKVHLEPGETRTVEFTLDMRDFAYYDVNAKDWVVEEGEFRILIGASSQDIRLEDVVYVYGREGLQPVDLRLAAPSYYNPAQGFSRDDFALLYGGAVPDDEPVRRPNFDSNSTLEDISGTLAGRITNRIVGMAVRKMAGTPDPNDPTYRMVVSVIREAPLRSLVSMSGGAFSPKMMRAVVHWANGRFFAGLREVAKR
;
A
#
# COMPACT_ATOMS: atom_id res chain seq x y z
N GLY A 1 12.20 13.01 -12.15
CA GLY A 1 11.94 11.60 -11.78
C GLY A 1 11.87 10.78 -13.05
N LEU A 2 11.10 9.70 -13.12
CA LEU A 2 11.07 8.83 -14.32
C LEU A 2 10.80 9.59 -15.64
N GLN A 3 9.78 10.46 -15.63
CA GLN A 3 9.37 11.17 -16.85
C GLN A 3 10.35 12.27 -17.27
N SER A 4 11.21 12.79 -16.38
CA SER A 4 12.29 13.71 -16.77
C SER A 4 13.39 12.99 -17.53
N GLU A 5 13.56 11.69 -17.28
CA GLU A 5 14.49 10.82 -18.02
C GLU A 5 13.87 10.23 -19.29
N GLY A 6 12.70 10.74 -19.70
CA GLY A 6 12.02 10.30 -20.92
C GLY A 6 11.27 8.96 -20.81
N VAL A 7 11.06 8.41 -19.61
CA VAL A 7 10.32 7.17 -19.37
C VAL A 7 8.97 7.44 -18.72
N GLY A 8 7.89 6.95 -19.31
CA GLY A 8 6.53 7.09 -18.78
C GLY A 8 6.30 6.35 -17.46
N ALA A 9 5.58 6.97 -16.54
CA ALA A 9 5.11 6.32 -15.32
C ALA A 9 3.69 5.78 -15.49
N SER A 10 3.40 4.63 -14.86
CA SER A 10 2.06 4.05 -14.78
C SER A 10 1.56 4.03 -13.33
N LEU A 11 0.74 5.01 -12.99
CA LEU A 11 0.18 5.16 -11.65
C LEU A 11 -0.86 4.06 -11.37
N LYS A 12 -0.79 3.35 -10.23
CA LYS A 12 -1.59 2.13 -10.00
C LYS A 12 -1.92 1.88 -8.51
N HIS A 13 -2.98 1.15 -8.17
CA HIS A 13 -4.06 0.65 -9.05
C HIS A 13 -5.32 1.50 -8.81
N TYR A 14 -5.86 2.11 -9.86
CA TYR A 14 -6.94 3.10 -9.83
C TYR A 14 -8.31 2.43 -9.92
N ALA A 15 -9.12 2.33 -8.87
CA ALA A 15 -8.88 2.73 -7.48
C ALA A 15 -9.47 1.73 -6.49
N VAL A 16 -9.17 1.92 -5.21
CA VAL A 16 -9.72 1.15 -4.07
C VAL A 16 -9.35 -0.35 -4.10
N ASN A 17 -8.18 -0.69 -4.66
CA ASN A 17 -7.62 -2.03 -4.62
C ASN A 17 -6.77 -2.21 -3.34
N ASN A 18 -7.43 -2.36 -2.19
CA ASN A 18 -6.77 -2.38 -0.88
C ASN A 18 -6.76 -3.75 -0.18
N GLN A 19 -7.22 -4.81 -0.84
CA GLN A 19 -7.10 -6.20 -0.38
C GLN A 19 -6.86 -7.14 -1.58
N GLU A 20 -6.11 -8.21 -1.38
CA GLU A 20 -5.84 -9.20 -2.44
C GLU A 20 -6.96 -10.23 -2.56
N ARG A 21 -7.58 -10.61 -1.44
CA ARG A 21 -8.67 -11.60 -1.40
C ARG A 21 -9.78 -11.18 -2.35
N ARG A 22 -10.03 -12.01 -3.35
CA ARG A 22 -11.06 -11.87 -4.39
C ARG A 22 -10.98 -10.56 -5.18
N ARG A 23 -9.80 -9.95 -5.31
CA ARG A 23 -9.61 -8.66 -6.00
C ARG A 23 -10.26 -8.55 -7.39
N MET A 24 -10.42 -9.66 -8.13
CA MET A 24 -11.04 -9.68 -9.47
C MET A 24 -12.59 -9.67 -9.48
N THR A 25 -13.23 -9.84 -8.33
CA THR A 25 -14.70 -9.96 -8.22
C THR A 25 -15.28 -9.17 -7.06
N ILE A 26 -14.48 -8.83 -6.06
CA ILE A 26 -14.90 -8.08 -4.88
C ILE A 26 -15.42 -6.70 -5.27
N ASN A 27 -16.46 -6.26 -4.59
CA ASN A 27 -16.99 -4.91 -4.66
C ASN A 27 -16.56 -4.10 -3.43
N ALA A 28 -15.65 -3.16 -3.61
CA ALA A 28 -15.35 -2.16 -2.60
C ALA A 28 -16.54 -1.21 -2.47
N VAL A 29 -17.20 -1.25 -1.31
CA VAL A 29 -18.33 -0.40 -0.94
C VAL A 29 -17.79 0.71 -0.05
N VAL A 30 -17.73 1.91 -0.61
CA VAL A 30 -17.09 3.09 0.00
C VAL A 30 -17.97 4.32 -0.21
N ASP A 31 -18.11 5.15 0.82
CA ASP A 31 -18.83 6.42 0.69
C ASP A 31 -18.00 7.43 -0.14
N GLU A 32 -18.69 8.37 -0.79
CA GLU A 32 -18.06 9.33 -1.70
C GLU A 32 -17.01 10.20 -1.01
N ARG A 33 -17.23 10.57 0.26
CA ARG A 33 -16.28 11.41 1.01
C ARG A 33 -14.98 10.66 1.27
N ALA A 34 -15.05 9.42 1.74
CA ALA A 34 -13.85 8.58 1.91
C ALA A 34 -13.17 8.27 0.57
N LEU A 35 -13.93 8.02 -0.50
CA LEU A 35 -13.40 7.85 -1.85
C LEU A 35 -12.53 9.05 -2.24
N ARG A 36 -13.02 10.28 -2.04
CA ARG A 36 -12.35 11.53 -2.39
C ARG A 36 -11.19 11.88 -1.46
N GLU A 37 -11.37 11.78 -0.15
CA GLU A 37 -10.39 12.21 0.87
C GLU A 37 -9.26 11.22 1.09
N ILE A 38 -9.50 9.92 0.90
CA ILE A 38 -8.53 8.86 1.21
C ILE A 38 -8.02 8.19 -0.07
N TYR A 39 -8.90 7.54 -0.83
CA TYR A 39 -8.48 6.58 -1.86
C TYR A 39 -8.12 7.24 -3.19
N LEU A 40 -8.70 8.40 -3.49
CA LEU A 40 -8.42 9.17 -4.69
C LEU A 40 -7.40 10.30 -4.48
N ALA A 41 -7.22 10.79 -3.24
CA ALA A 41 -6.36 11.94 -2.95
C ALA A 41 -4.90 11.75 -3.41
N GLY A 42 -4.35 10.54 -3.26
CA GLY A 42 -3.00 10.21 -3.77
C GLY A 42 -2.92 10.27 -5.30
N PHE A 43 -3.95 9.80 -5.99
CA PHE A 43 -4.04 9.86 -7.45
C PHE A 43 -4.24 11.29 -7.95
N GLU A 44 -5.13 12.06 -7.33
CA GLU A 44 -5.37 13.47 -7.66
C GLU A 44 -4.07 14.27 -7.65
N ARG A 45 -3.29 14.14 -6.56
CA ARG A 45 -2.01 14.82 -6.40
C ARG A 45 -1.01 14.42 -7.49
N ALA A 46 -0.88 13.11 -7.75
CA ALA A 46 0.04 12.60 -8.77
C ALA A 46 -0.37 13.00 -10.19
N VAL A 47 -1.66 13.03 -10.50
CA VAL A 47 -2.19 13.46 -11.81
C VAL A 47 -1.98 14.94 -12.01
N LYS A 48 -2.45 15.79 -11.09
CA LYS A 48 -2.37 17.25 -11.21
C LYS A 48 -0.93 17.77 -11.23
N LYS A 49 -0.05 17.23 -10.39
CA LYS A 49 1.35 17.69 -10.29
C LYS A 49 2.30 16.94 -11.23
N GLY A 50 2.14 15.63 -11.36
CA GLY A 50 3.09 14.75 -12.05
C GLY A 50 2.74 14.45 -13.51
N LYS A 51 1.47 14.57 -13.91
CA LYS A 51 0.95 14.24 -15.25
C LYS A 51 1.50 12.89 -15.76
N PRO A 52 1.18 11.77 -15.09
CA PRO A 52 1.69 10.46 -15.48
C PRO A 52 1.24 10.14 -16.90
N TRP A 53 2.09 9.47 -17.68
CA TRP A 53 1.72 9.07 -19.05
C TRP A 53 0.61 8.04 -19.06
N THR A 54 0.57 7.15 -18.05
CA THR A 54 -0.46 6.15 -17.91
C THR A 54 -1.02 6.03 -16.50
N VAL A 55 -2.28 5.61 -16.40
CA VAL A 55 -2.95 5.20 -15.15
C VAL A 55 -3.47 3.78 -15.36
N MET A 56 -3.21 2.89 -14.40
CA MET A 56 -3.64 1.50 -14.45
C MET A 56 -4.91 1.31 -13.63
N GLY A 57 -6.00 0.94 -14.28
CA GLY A 57 -7.28 0.61 -13.65
C GLY A 57 -7.19 -0.67 -12.81
N ALA A 58 -7.86 -0.67 -11.66
CA ALA A 58 -7.87 -1.78 -10.71
C ALA A 58 -8.73 -2.98 -11.16
N TYR A 59 -8.53 -4.12 -10.49
CA TYR A 59 -9.30 -5.34 -10.69
C TYR A 59 -10.74 -5.27 -10.16
N ASN A 60 -10.91 -4.65 -8.99
CA ASN A 60 -12.13 -4.72 -8.20
C ASN A 60 -13.25 -3.86 -8.78
N ARG A 61 -14.46 -4.06 -8.26
CA ARG A 61 -15.54 -3.10 -8.39
C ARG A 61 -15.40 -2.02 -7.32
N VAL A 62 -15.85 -0.82 -7.67
CA VAL A 62 -16.10 0.28 -6.74
C VAL A 62 -17.59 0.58 -6.85
N ASN A 63 -18.31 0.48 -5.73
CA ASN A 63 -19.75 0.76 -5.62
C ASN A 63 -20.60 0.07 -6.72
N GLY A 64 -20.26 -1.17 -7.05
CA GLY A 64 -20.99 -2.06 -7.97
C GLY A 64 -20.45 -2.09 -9.40
N THR A 65 -19.56 -1.17 -9.79
CA THR A 65 -19.00 -1.11 -11.16
C THR A 65 -17.50 -1.42 -11.15
N TYR A 66 -17.04 -2.26 -12.08
CA TYR A 66 -15.61 -2.55 -12.22
C TYR A 66 -14.82 -1.30 -12.56
N ALA A 67 -13.65 -1.12 -11.94
CA ALA A 67 -12.86 0.11 -12.08
C ALA A 67 -12.47 0.40 -13.54
N CYS A 68 -12.16 -0.63 -14.34
CA CYS A 68 -11.83 -0.50 -15.76
C CYS A 68 -13.05 -0.20 -16.67
N GLU A 69 -14.26 -0.19 -16.12
CA GLU A 69 -15.51 0.14 -16.80
C GLU A 69 -16.30 1.22 -16.03
N HIS A 70 -15.63 1.97 -15.14
CA HIS A 70 -16.28 2.95 -14.27
C HIS A 70 -16.18 4.36 -14.84
N LYS A 71 -17.22 4.81 -15.56
CA LYS A 71 -17.24 6.12 -16.23
C LYS A 71 -16.92 7.28 -15.27
N GLU A 72 -17.51 7.28 -14.09
CA GLU A 72 -17.26 8.35 -13.11
C GLU A 72 -15.79 8.41 -12.70
N LEU A 73 -15.16 7.29 -12.35
CA LEU A 73 -13.73 7.26 -12.04
C LEU A 73 -12.86 7.65 -13.23
N LEU A 74 -13.07 7.03 -14.40
CA LEU A 74 -12.15 7.13 -15.55
C LEU A 74 -12.32 8.39 -16.39
N VAL A 75 -13.53 8.94 -16.46
CA VAL A 75 -13.85 10.10 -17.30
C VAL A 75 -14.19 11.30 -16.44
N ASP A 76 -15.18 11.18 -15.57
CA ASP A 76 -15.70 12.36 -14.86
C ASP A 76 -14.65 12.90 -13.88
N ILE A 77 -14.07 12.04 -13.05
CA ILE A 77 -13.05 12.43 -12.07
C ILE A 77 -11.67 12.56 -12.74
N LEU A 78 -11.15 11.46 -13.30
CA LEU A 78 -9.77 11.42 -13.77
C LEU A 78 -9.50 12.41 -14.92
N ARG A 79 -10.38 12.47 -15.93
CA ARG A 79 -10.18 13.33 -17.10
C ARG A 79 -10.80 14.71 -16.91
N ASN A 80 -12.08 14.80 -16.59
CA ASN A 80 -12.79 16.08 -16.61
C ASN A 80 -12.44 16.94 -15.38
N GLU A 81 -12.40 16.36 -14.18
CA GLU A 81 -12.07 17.14 -12.98
C GLU A 81 -10.55 17.34 -12.79
N TRP A 82 -9.73 16.32 -13.06
CA TRP A 82 -8.28 16.41 -12.79
C TRP A 82 -7.42 16.75 -14.01
N GLY A 83 -7.97 16.71 -15.23
CA GLY A 83 -7.24 17.03 -16.45
C GLY A 83 -6.23 15.97 -16.87
N PHE A 84 -6.55 14.69 -16.70
CA PHE A 84 -5.69 13.60 -17.18
C PHE A 84 -5.80 13.40 -18.70
N ASP A 85 -4.69 13.65 -19.39
CA ASP A 85 -4.61 13.53 -20.86
C ASP A 85 -3.94 12.21 -21.32
N GLY A 86 -3.46 11.39 -20.38
CA GLY A 86 -2.73 10.16 -20.67
C GLY A 86 -3.61 8.96 -21.04
N VAL A 87 -2.99 7.78 -21.03
CA VAL A 87 -3.62 6.49 -21.39
C VAL A 87 -4.04 5.73 -20.14
N VAL A 88 -5.30 5.28 -20.10
CA VAL A 88 -5.79 4.34 -19.09
C VAL A 88 -5.56 2.91 -19.57
N VAL A 89 -4.76 2.15 -18.83
CA VAL A 89 -4.48 0.73 -19.10
C VAL A 89 -5.22 -0.14 -18.07
N THR A 90 -5.62 -1.36 -18.41
CA THR A 90 -6.10 -2.31 -17.39
C THR A 90 -4.93 -2.88 -16.61
N ASP A 91 -5.16 -3.32 -15.37
CA ASP A 91 -4.36 -4.39 -14.77
C ASP A 91 -4.52 -5.69 -15.59
N TRP A 92 -3.63 -6.67 -15.38
CA TRP A 92 -3.54 -7.90 -16.16
C TRP A 92 -4.79 -8.78 -16.04
N GLY A 93 -5.67 -8.71 -17.03
CA GLY A 93 -6.95 -9.44 -17.04
C GLY A 93 -8.08 -8.72 -16.30
N ALA A 94 -7.91 -7.43 -15.99
CA ALA A 94 -8.96 -6.58 -15.43
C ALA A 94 -9.96 -6.04 -16.47
N CYS A 95 -9.79 -6.37 -17.76
CA CYS A 95 -10.80 -6.08 -18.78
C CYS A 95 -12.00 -7.05 -18.62
N ASN A 96 -13.17 -6.52 -18.22
CA ASN A 96 -14.40 -7.28 -18.04
C ASN A 96 -15.27 -7.25 -19.29
N ASP A 97 -15.42 -6.06 -19.87
CA ASP A 97 -16.16 -5.80 -21.09
C ASP A 97 -15.39 -4.77 -21.92
N ARG A 98 -14.79 -5.22 -23.03
CA ARG A 98 -13.88 -4.38 -23.83
C ARG A 98 -14.60 -3.21 -24.48
N VAL A 99 -15.82 -3.42 -24.97
CA VAL A 99 -16.59 -2.38 -25.67
C VAL A 99 -17.07 -1.35 -24.66
N LEU A 100 -17.63 -1.80 -23.53
CA LEU A 100 -18.09 -0.90 -22.47
C LEU A 100 -16.92 -0.13 -21.84
N GLY A 101 -15.79 -0.79 -21.59
CA GLY A 101 -14.58 -0.15 -21.09
C GLY A 101 -14.14 0.98 -22.01
N LEU A 102 -14.06 0.71 -23.32
CA LEU A 102 -13.68 1.72 -24.31
C LEU A 102 -14.66 2.91 -24.33
N GLN A 103 -15.97 2.64 -24.29
CA GLN A 103 -17.01 3.69 -24.17
C GLN A 103 -16.86 4.54 -22.90
N ARG A 104 -16.27 3.97 -21.84
CA ARG A 104 -16.14 4.59 -20.52
C ARG A 104 -14.72 5.04 -20.20
N GLY A 105 -13.87 5.19 -21.21
CA GLY A 105 -12.56 5.86 -21.09
C GLY A 105 -11.36 4.94 -20.83
N LEU A 106 -11.54 3.62 -20.88
CA LEU A 106 -10.41 2.67 -20.91
C LEU A 106 -9.77 2.67 -22.30
N ASP A 107 -8.46 2.87 -22.37
CA ASP A 107 -7.75 2.94 -23.65
C ASP A 107 -7.16 1.58 -24.05
N LEU A 108 -6.43 0.93 -23.14
CA LEU A 108 -5.64 -0.27 -23.45
C LEU A 108 -5.96 -1.46 -22.55
N GLU A 109 -6.33 -2.57 -23.16
CA GLU A 109 -6.44 -3.87 -22.49
C GLU A 109 -5.05 -4.51 -22.36
N MET A 110 -4.77 -5.02 -21.16
CA MET A 110 -3.55 -5.75 -20.83
C MET A 110 -3.89 -7.05 -20.07
N PRO A 111 -3.24 -8.19 -20.38
CA PRO A 111 -2.42 -8.43 -21.57
C PRO A 111 -3.30 -8.60 -22.82
N SER A 112 -2.70 -8.76 -24.00
CA SER A 112 -3.46 -9.04 -25.23
C SER A 112 -4.30 -10.29 -25.11
N SER A 113 -5.56 -10.22 -25.55
CA SER A 113 -6.46 -11.38 -25.67
C SER A 113 -6.20 -12.21 -26.94
N GLY A 114 -5.15 -11.89 -27.73
CA GLY A 114 -4.91 -12.50 -29.04
C GLY A 114 -5.93 -12.15 -30.13
N GLY A 115 -6.54 -10.96 -30.06
CA GLY A 115 -7.50 -10.44 -31.06
C GLY A 115 -8.97 -10.79 -30.81
N VAL A 116 -9.28 -11.59 -29.79
CA VAL A 116 -10.66 -11.98 -29.43
C VAL A 116 -11.52 -10.77 -29.06
N THR A 117 -11.03 -9.88 -28.20
CA THR A 117 -11.73 -8.67 -27.75
C THR A 117 -11.61 -7.52 -28.76
N ASP A 118 -10.53 -7.47 -29.54
CA ASP A 118 -10.39 -6.52 -30.66
C ASP A 118 -11.50 -6.72 -31.72
N ALA A 119 -11.83 -7.98 -32.02
CA ALA A 119 -12.94 -8.31 -32.91
C ALA A 119 -14.30 -7.80 -32.38
N GLN A 120 -14.47 -7.72 -31.06
CA GLN A 120 -15.68 -7.16 -30.43
C GLN A 120 -15.79 -5.65 -30.65
N ILE A 121 -14.66 -4.92 -30.59
CA ILE A 121 -14.62 -3.49 -30.93
C ILE A 121 -15.00 -3.27 -32.39
N VAL A 122 -14.40 -4.05 -33.31
CA VAL A 122 -14.69 -3.92 -34.75
C VAL A 122 -16.17 -4.15 -35.04
N GLU A 123 -16.77 -5.19 -34.45
CA GLU A 123 -18.20 -5.46 -34.61
C GLU A 123 -19.08 -4.37 -34.00
N ALA A 124 -18.71 -3.86 -32.83
CA ALA A 124 -19.43 -2.77 -32.17
C ALA A 124 -19.44 -1.49 -33.03
N VAL A 125 -18.32 -1.13 -33.67
CA VAL A 125 -18.26 0.01 -34.60
C VAL A 125 -19.11 -0.25 -35.84
N ARG A 126 -18.94 -1.41 -36.48
CA ARG A 126 -19.68 -1.75 -37.72
C ARG A 126 -21.19 -1.83 -37.53
N SER A 127 -21.64 -2.26 -36.36
CA SER A 127 -23.06 -2.33 -36.01
C SER A 127 -23.63 -0.99 -35.55
N GLY A 128 -22.79 0.04 -35.34
CA GLY A 128 -23.19 1.34 -34.79
C GLY A 128 -23.45 1.33 -33.29
N TYR A 129 -23.12 0.25 -32.57
CA TYR A 129 -23.19 0.19 -31.11
C TYR A 129 -22.11 1.05 -30.44
N LEU A 130 -20.95 1.19 -31.08
CA LEU A 130 -19.85 2.06 -30.67
C LEU A 130 -19.63 3.13 -31.74
N ASP A 131 -19.65 4.40 -31.35
CA ASP A 131 -19.25 5.49 -32.24
C ASP A 131 -17.75 5.38 -32.57
N GLU A 132 -17.42 5.40 -33.86
CA GLU A 132 -16.04 5.33 -34.36
C GLU A 132 -15.20 6.49 -33.81
N ALA A 133 -15.80 7.65 -33.52
CA ALA A 133 -15.10 8.79 -32.92
C ALA A 133 -14.50 8.47 -31.54
N VAL A 134 -15.14 7.57 -30.76
CA VAL A 134 -14.60 7.10 -29.46
C VAL A 134 -13.34 6.27 -29.68
N LEU A 135 -13.36 5.39 -30.69
CA LEU A 135 -12.20 4.59 -31.06
C LEU A 135 -11.04 5.47 -31.57
N ASP A 136 -11.33 6.43 -32.45
CA ASP A 136 -10.35 7.36 -33.01
C ASP A 136 -9.63 8.16 -31.92
N GLU A 137 -10.37 8.62 -30.92
CA GLU A 137 -9.82 9.38 -29.80
C GLU A 137 -8.93 8.51 -28.89
N THR A 138 -9.32 7.26 -28.64
CA THR A 138 -8.44 6.29 -27.96
C THR A 138 -7.17 5.99 -28.77
N VAL A 139 -7.29 5.76 -30.08
CA VAL A 139 -6.14 5.52 -30.97
C VAL A 139 -5.20 6.73 -30.98
N ARG A 140 -5.75 7.95 -31.00
CA ARG A 140 -4.97 9.18 -30.91
C ARG A 140 -4.13 9.24 -29.63
N ARG A 141 -4.71 8.95 -28.46
CA ARG A 141 -3.96 8.91 -27.18
C ARG A 141 -2.86 7.84 -27.20
N LEU A 142 -3.15 6.65 -27.71
CA LEU A 142 -2.17 5.57 -27.84
C LEU A 142 -1.02 5.94 -28.77
N LEU A 143 -1.29 6.53 -29.94
CA LEU A 143 -0.27 6.99 -30.87
C LEU A 143 0.58 8.12 -30.28
N THR A 144 -0.03 9.06 -29.54
CA THR A 144 0.70 10.10 -28.80
C THR A 144 1.69 9.47 -27.81
N LEU A 145 1.25 8.49 -27.01
CA LEU A 145 2.12 7.76 -26.09
C LEU A 145 3.27 7.06 -26.83
N VAL A 146 2.96 6.36 -27.95
CA VAL A 146 3.96 5.64 -28.76
C VAL A 146 4.99 6.60 -29.32
N PHE A 147 4.57 7.72 -29.92
CA PHE A 147 5.48 8.69 -30.52
C PHE A 147 6.32 9.42 -29.45
N GLN A 148 5.73 9.74 -28.29
CA GLN A 148 6.46 10.31 -27.17
C GLN A 148 7.51 9.34 -26.61
N ALA A 149 7.17 8.05 -26.45
CA ALA A 149 8.12 7.05 -26.01
C ALA A 149 9.23 6.84 -27.05
N GLN A 150 8.88 6.80 -28.34
CA GLN A 150 9.82 6.63 -29.44
C GLN A 150 10.81 7.79 -29.54
N SER A 151 10.35 9.05 -29.38
CA SER A 151 11.22 10.22 -29.43
C SER A 151 12.22 10.27 -28.28
N ASN A 152 11.93 9.58 -27.18
CA ASN A 152 12.77 9.54 -25.99
C ASN A 152 13.71 8.33 -25.93
N LEU A 153 13.65 7.43 -26.92
CA LEU A 153 14.59 6.30 -26.98
C LEU A 153 16.03 6.80 -27.13
N LEU A 154 16.93 6.21 -26.34
CA LEU A 154 18.36 6.46 -26.38
C LEU A 154 19.09 5.22 -26.90
N PRO A 155 19.33 5.10 -28.22
CA PRO A 155 20.00 3.92 -28.79
C PRO A 155 21.39 3.71 -28.19
N GLY A 156 21.67 2.48 -27.76
CA GLY A 156 22.98 2.12 -27.20
C GLY A 156 23.23 2.61 -25.76
N TYR A 157 22.23 3.21 -25.11
CA TYR A 157 22.34 3.60 -23.71
C TYR A 157 22.63 2.38 -22.81
N ARG A 158 23.53 2.57 -21.86
CA ARG A 158 23.84 1.62 -20.79
C ARG A 158 23.79 2.38 -19.47
N TYR A 159 23.10 1.83 -18.49
CA TYR A 159 23.09 2.37 -17.14
C TYR A 159 24.35 1.91 -16.38
N ASP A 160 24.75 2.71 -15.39
CA ASP A 160 25.83 2.37 -14.47
C ASP A 160 25.25 1.58 -13.28
N ALA A 161 25.52 0.27 -13.26
CA ALA A 161 24.99 -0.62 -12.23
C ALA A 161 25.55 -0.31 -10.84
N ASP A 162 26.82 0.10 -10.74
CA ASP A 162 27.45 0.41 -9.46
C ASP A 162 26.92 1.74 -8.91
N ALA A 163 26.79 2.76 -9.75
CA ALA A 163 26.18 4.03 -9.36
C ALA A 163 24.71 3.85 -8.92
N HIS A 164 23.94 3.01 -9.62
CA HIS A 164 22.55 2.70 -9.24
C HIS A 164 22.46 1.89 -7.93
N HIS A 165 23.42 1.02 -7.65
CA HIS A 165 23.48 0.30 -6.38
C HIS A 165 23.83 1.23 -5.22
N GLU A 166 24.75 2.18 -5.42
CA GLU A 166 25.05 3.20 -4.42
C GLU A 166 23.85 4.13 -4.17
N LEU A 167 23.13 4.53 -5.22
CA LEU A 167 21.87 5.25 -5.07
C LEU A 167 20.83 4.43 -4.29
N ALA A 168 20.73 3.13 -4.54
CA ALA A 168 19.86 2.23 -3.79
C ALA A 168 20.26 2.14 -2.30
N ARG A 169 21.57 2.12 -2.00
CA ARG A 169 22.11 2.14 -0.63
C ARG A 169 21.70 3.41 0.11
N GLN A 170 21.82 4.56 -0.55
CA GLN A 170 21.44 5.87 -0.01
C GLN A 170 19.92 5.98 0.20
N ALA A 171 19.12 5.52 -0.77
CA ALA A 171 17.67 5.49 -0.62
C ALA A 171 17.25 4.60 0.56
N ALA A 172 17.81 3.39 0.66
CA ALA A 172 17.50 2.46 1.73
C ALA A 172 17.86 3.01 3.12
N SER A 173 19.08 3.52 3.31
CA SER A 173 19.53 4.04 4.60
C SER A 173 18.71 5.25 5.07
N GLN A 174 18.20 6.07 4.15
CA GLN A 174 17.30 7.19 4.45
C GLN A 174 15.84 6.78 4.67
N SER A 175 15.46 5.56 4.29
CA SER A 175 14.12 4.99 4.52
C SER A 175 14.02 4.17 5.81
N PHE A 176 15.14 3.76 6.39
CA PHE A 176 15.13 2.99 7.63
C PHE A 176 14.66 3.85 8.81
N VAL A 177 13.82 3.25 9.65
CA VAL A 177 13.18 3.90 10.79
C VAL A 177 13.76 3.30 12.07
N LEU A 178 14.46 4.11 12.85
CA LEU A 178 14.88 3.71 14.19
C LEU A 178 13.68 3.85 15.13
N LEU A 179 13.14 2.72 15.59
CA LEU A 179 11.93 2.67 16.41
C LEU A 179 12.24 2.67 17.91
N LYS A 180 13.40 2.13 18.30
CA LYS A 180 13.83 2.05 19.69
C LYS A 180 15.35 2.14 19.78
N ASN A 181 15.85 2.91 20.75
CA ASN A 181 17.29 3.06 21.02
C ASN A 181 17.56 3.37 22.50
N GLU A 182 17.37 2.39 23.38
CA GLU A 182 17.63 2.54 24.81
C GLU A 182 19.14 2.59 25.11
N ASP A 183 19.51 3.38 26.13
CA ASP A 183 20.90 3.59 26.57
C ASP A 183 21.87 4.04 25.46
N SER A 184 21.35 4.58 24.35
CA SER A 184 22.13 4.86 23.14
C SER A 184 22.94 3.66 22.66
N ILE A 185 22.33 2.46 22.68
CA ILE A 185 22.98 1.22 22.20
C ILE A 185 23.43 1.34 20.73
N LEU A 186 22.72 2.11 19.92
CA LEU A 186 23.13 2.51 18.58
C LEU A 186 23.50 4.00 18.53
N PRO A 187 24.47 4.40 17.70
CA PRO A 187 25.26 3.53 16.81
C PRO A 187 26.32 2.70 17.55
N LEU A 188 26.73 1.59 16.93
CA LEU A 188 27.79 0.73 17.41
C LEU A 188 29.17 1.36 17.22
N GLY A 189 30.08 1.11 18.16
CA GLY A 189 31.49 1.48 18.04
C GLY A 189 32.25 0.56 17.08
N PRO A 190 33.40 1.00 16.53
CA PRO A 190 34.17 0.23 15.55
C PRO A 190 34.86 -1.01 16.13
N ASP A 191 35.19 -1.00 17.43
CA ASP A 191 35.94 -2.08 18.10
C ASP A 191 35.03 -3.11 18.82
N ILE A 192 33.72 -3.09 18.52
CA ILE A 192 32.76 -3.94 19.21
C ILE A 192 32.68 -5.32 18.57
N SER A 193 32.60 -6.37 19.41
CA SER A 193 32.29 -7.71 18.92
C SER A 193 30.77 -7.88 18.77
N VAL A 194 30.30 -8.40 17.62
CA VAL A 194 28.87 -8.62 17.39
C VAL A 194 28.50 -10.08 17.14
N ALA A 195 27.38 -10.52 17.70
CA ALA A 195 26.74 -11.78 17.32
C ALA A 195 25.65 -11.49 16.27
N VAL A 196 25.91 -11.87 15.02
CA VAL A 196 24.97 -11.75 13.90
C VAL A 196 24.05 -12.98 13.91
N ILE A 197 22.78 -12.77 14.22
CA ILE A 197 21.84 -13.85 14.46
C ILE A 197 20.64 -13.72 13.52
N GLY A 198 20.29 -14.80 12.83
CA GLY A 198 19.11 -14.85 11.95
C GLY A 198 19.47 -15.02 10.48
N GLU A 199 18.74 -15.89 9.78
CA GLU A 199 19.03 -16.26 8.40
C GLU A 199 18.94 -15.07 7.41
N PHE A 200 18.14 -14.04 7.72
CA PHE A 200 18.09 -12.80 6.93
C PHE A 200 19.42 -12.05 6.80
N ALA A 201 20.39 -12.28 7.69
CA ALA A 201 21.74 -11.73 7.54
C ALA A 201 22.49 -12.32 6.32
N GLN A 202 22.19 -13.57 5.95
CA GLN A 202 22.79 -14.29 4.82
C GLN A 202 21.86 -14.39 3.60
N LYS A 203 20.54 -14.35 3.82
CA LYS A 203 19.50 -14.36 2.79
C LYS A 203 18.57 -13.16 2.98
N PRO A 204 18.95 -11.96 2.52
CA PRO A 204 18.21 -10.74 2.78
C PRO A 204 16.73 -10.80 2.41
N ARG A 205 15.89 -10.19 3.24
CA ARG A 205 14.47 -9.91 2.96
C ARG A 205 14.34 -8.47 2.45
N TYR A 206 14.51 -8.28 1.14
CA TYR A 206 14.75 -6.95 0.56
C TYR A 206 13.66 -6.42 -0.39
N GLN A 207 12.69 -7.24 -0.80
CA GLN A 207 11.61 -6.84 -1.72
C GLN A 207 10.36 -7.68 -1.51
N GLY A 208 9.20 -7.26 -2.02
CA GLY A 208 7.96 -8.06 -1.98
C GLY A 208 8.00 -9.28 -2.91
N ALA A 209 6.95 -10.11 -2.86
CA ALA A 209 6.70 -11.17 -3.83
C ALA A 209 5.56 -10.81 -4.80
N GLY A 210 5.43 -11.54 -5.91
CA GLY A 210 4.46 -11.27 -6.97
C GLY A 210 5.03 -10.42 -8.11
N SER A 211 4.18 -9.62 -8.76
CA SER A 211 4.55 -8.77 -9.92
C SER A 211 5.61 -7.70 -9.63
N SER A 212 5.86 -7.40 -8.35
CA SER A 212 6.90 -6.47 -7.91
C SER A 212 8.30 -7.07 -7.82
N MET A 213 8.43 -8.39 -7.99
CA MET A 213 9.70 -9.09 -7.83
C MET A 213 10.67 -8.78 -8.99
N ILE A 214 11.89 -8.38 -8.64
CA ILE A 214 12.97 -8.04 -9.57
C ILE A 214 14.15 -8.97 -9.32
N ASN A 215 14.82 -9.41 -10.39
CA ASN A 215 16.15 -10.03 -10.28
C ASN A 215 17.20 -8.91 -10.11
N PRO A 216 17.79 -8.73 -8.91
CA PRO A 216 18.68 -7.60 -8.65
C PRO A 216 20.00 -7.75 -9.40
N THR A 217 20.67 -6.62 -9.66
CA THR A 217 22.00 -6.63 -10.29
C THR A 217 23.08 -7.15 -9.35
N ARG A 218 22.95 -6.83 -8.06
CA ARG A 218 23.80 -7.26 -6.95
C ARG A 218 22.93 -7.39 -5.70
N LEU A 219 23.17 -8.40 -4.86
CA LEU A 219 22.50 -8.53 -3.57
C LEU A 219 23.53 -8.87 -2.50
N ASP A 220 23.87 -7.87 -1.70
CA ASP A 220 24.88 -7.99 -0.64
C ASP A 220 24.29 -8.66 0.60
N LYS A 221 25.15 -9.31 1.39
CA LYS A 221 24.80 -9.97 2.67
C LYS A 221 25.46 -9.25 3.83
N ILE A 222 24.85 -9.29 5.00
CA ILE A 222 25.38 -8.61 6.19
C ILE A 222 26.76 -9.16 6.55
N CYS A 223 26.91 -10.48 6.60
CA CYS A 223 28.17 -11.11 6.97
C CYS A 223 29.31 -10.75 6.00
N ASP A 224 29.01 -10.68 4.70
CA ASP A 224 29.99 -10.31 3.66
C ASP A 224 30.43 -8.85 3.83
N VAL A 225 29.50 -7.94 4.14
CA VAL A 225 29.80 -6.52 4.40
C VAL A 225 30.64 -6.35 5.67
N LEU A 226 30.23 -6.98 6.78
CA LEU A 226 30.98 -6.90 8.05
C LEU A 226 32.40 -7.46 7.90
N GLN A 227 32.56 -8.58 7.18
CA GLN A 227 33.86 -9.16 6.89
C GLN A 227 34.74 -8.21 6.05
N ALA A 228 34.17 -7.60 5.00
CA ALA A 228 34.89 -6.65 4.15
C ALA A 228 35.36 -5.41 4.92
N GLU A 229 34.64 -5.02 5.97
CA GLU A 229 34.95 -3.87 6.82
C GLU A 229 35.83 -4.23 8.03
N GLY A 230 36.18 -5.51 8.20
CA GLY A 230 37.06 -5.97 9.29
C GLY A 230 36.41 -5.93 10.68
N ILE A 231 35.08 -5.96 10.74
CA ILE A 231 34.33 -5.99 12.01
C ILE A 231 34.34 -7.41 12.56
N ASP A 232 34.66 -7.59 13.85
CA ASP A 232 34.65 -8.90 14.50
C ASP A 232 33.21 -9.38 14.74
N PHE A 233 32.87 -10.54 14.19
CA PHE A 233 31.55 -11.12 14.36
C PHE A 233 31.54 -12.64 14.42
N THR A 234 30.54 -13.16 15.12
CA THR A 234 30.09 -14.54 15.00
C THR A 234 28.74 -14.58 14.28
N TYR A 235 28.46 -15.68 13.58
CA TYR A 235 27.17 -15.88 12.93
C TYR A 235 26.48 -17.12 13.49
N ALA A 236 25.19 -16.99 13.79
CA ALA A 236 24.31 -18.12 14.10
C ALA A 236 22.99 -17.99 13.34
N ARG A 237 22.51 -19.09 12.75
CA ARG A 237 21.33 -19.05 11.88
C ARG A 237 20.03 -18.73 12.64
N GLY A 238 19.85 -19.32 13.83
CA GLY A 238 18.73 -19.05 14.74
C GLY A 238 17.35 -19.59 14.36
N TYR A 239 17.01 -19.68 13.06
CA TYR A 239 15.75 -20.24 12.55
C TYR A 239 15.92 -20.77 11.11
N GLU A 240 14.89 -21.43 10.59
CA GLU A 240 14.78 -21.78 9.17
C GLU A 240 13.71 -20.90 8.50
N LEU A 241 13.98 -20.38 7.30
CA LEU A 241 13.06 -19.45 6.63
C LEU A 241 11.70 -20.04 6.25
N ASP A 242 11.66 -21.34 6.03
CA ASP A 242 10.51 -22.12 5.57
C ASP A 242 9.80 -22.86 6.71
N ASP A 243 10.30 -22.76 7.94
CA ASP A 243 9.64 -23.26 9.15
C ASP A 243 9.28 -22.12 10.10
N SER A 244 7.99 -22.05 10.45
CA SER A 244 7.49 -21.03 11.39
C SER A 244 7.66 -21.43 12.85
N ASP A 245 7.87 -22.72 13.13
CA ASP A 245 8.00 -23.22 14.50
C ASP A 245 9.47 -23.15 14.99
N PRO A 246 9.69 -22.90 16.30
CA PRO A 246 11.05 -22.76 16.83
C PRO A 246 11.86 -24.06 16.75
N ASN A 247 13.14 -23.94 16.41
CA ASN A 247 14.12 -25.02 16.53
C ASN A 247 15.04 -24.72 17.73
N ASP A 248 14.88 -25.49 18.82
CA ASP A 248 15.62 -25.24 20.06
C ASP A 248 17.13 -25.32 19.91
N GLU A 249 17.66 -26.23 19.06
CA GLU A 249 19.11 -26.37 18.84
C GLU A 249 19.70 -25.11 18.19
N LEU A 250 19.03 -24.58 17.16
CA LEU A 250 19.44 -23.35 16.48
C LEU A 250 19.34 -22.13 17.39
N ILE A 251 18.31 -22.07 18.23
CA ILE A 251 18.12 -20.98 19.20
C ILE A 251 19.17 -21.04 20.30
N GLU A 252 19.53 -22.23 20.79
CA GLU A 252 20.59 -22.39 21.78
C GLU A 252 21.97 -22.01 21.23
N GLU A 253 22.26 -22.36 19.96
CA GLU A 253 23.45 -21.90 19.27
C GLU A 253 23.50 -20.37 19.19
N ALA A 254 22.39 -19.73 18.79
CA ALA A 254 22.28 -18.27 18.75
C ALA A 254 22.44 -17.63 20.14
N CYS A 255 21.89 -18.24 21.20
CA CYS A 255 22.08 -17.76 22.56
C CYS A 255 23.55 -17.86 23.02
N ARG A 256 24.26 -18.93 22.64
CA ARG A 256 25.71 -19.08 22.94
C ARG A 256 26.54 -18.03 22.20
N ALA A 257 26.24 -17.77 20.93
CA ALA A 257 26.91 -16.70 20.17
C ALA A 257 26.63 -15.33 20.81
N ALA A 258 25.37 -15.05 21.15
CA ALA A 258 24.95 -13.80 21.77
C ALA A 258 25.67 -13.53 23.11
N SER A 259 25.82 -14.53 23.98
CA SER A 259 26.42 -14.36 25.30
C SER A 259 27.94 -14.13 25.28
N GLN A 260 28.59 -14.40 24.13
CA GLN A 260 30.03 -14.23 23.93
C GLN A 260 30.39 -12.92 23.22
N ALA A 261 29.40 -12.18 22.70
CA ALA A 261 29.60 -10.91 22.02
C ALA A 261 29.16 -9.72 22.88
N ASP A 262 29.69 -8.53 22.57
CA ASP A 262 29.29 -7.31 23.26
C ASP A 262 27.85 -6.90 22.92
N VAL A 263 27.41 -7.12 21.68
CA VAL A 263 26.06 -6.82 21.18
C VAL A 263 25.54 -7.98 20.33
N ALA A 264 24.26 -8.32 20.51
CA ALA A 264 23.56 -9.25 19.64
C ALA A 264 22.72 -8.48 18.60
N LEU A 265 22.99 -8.73 17.32
CA LEU A 265 22.23 -8.21 16.18
C LEU A 265 21.30 -9.29 15.64
N VAL A 266 19.99 -9.16 15.90
CA VAL A 266 19.00 -10.19 15.55
C VAL A 266 18.17 -9.75 14.34
N PHE A 267 18.33 -10.47 13.23
CA PHE A 267 17.68 -10.19 11.95
C PHE A 267 16.43 -11.06 11.78
N VAL A 268 15.26 -10.44 11.94
CA VAL A 268 13.94 -11.10 11.91
C VAL A 268 12.92 -10.27 11.16
N GLY A 269 11.74 -10.83 10.93
CA GLY A 269 10.64 -10.16 10.27
C GLY A 269 9.68 -11.13 9.60
N LEU A 270 9.19 -10.79 8.41
CA LEU A 270 8.24 -11.60 7.65
C LEU A 270 8.94 -12.30 6.47
N PRO A 271 8.94 -13.65 6.42
CA PRO A 271 9.42 -14.40 5.27
C PRO A 271 8.61 -14.10 3.99
N PRO A 272 9.14 -14.37 2.79
CA PRO A 272 8.44 -14.10 1.52
C PRO A 272 7.03 -14.70 1.43
N SER A 273 6.80 -15.88 2.01
CA SER A 273 5.49 -16.55 2.01
C SER A 273 4.42 -15.83 2.84
N PHE A 274 4.79 -14.87 3.68
CA PHE A 274 3.86 -14.08 4.49
C PHE A 274 3.35 -12.84 3.74
N GLU A 275 4.09 -12.33 2.76
CA GLU A 275 3.80 -11.06 2.08
C GLU A 275 3.97 -11.22 0.57
N SER A 276 2.87 -11.55 -0.11
CA SER A 276 2.85 -11.74 -1.56
C SER A 276 1.56 -11.18 -2.14
N GLU A 277 1.67 -10.74 -3.39
CA GLU A 277 0.50 -10.60 -4.25
C GLU A 277 -0.33 -11.89 -4.27
N GLY A 278 -1.65 -11.76 -4.40
CA GLY A 278 -2.61 -12.84 -4.58
C GLY A 278 -3.21 -13.40 -3.30
N TYR A 279 -2.77 -12.97 -2.12
CA TYR A 279 -3.43 -13.30 -0.85
C TYR A 279 -3.08 -12.31 0.27
N ASP A 280 -4.02 -12.09 1.18
CA ASP A 280 -3.80 -11.28 2.38
C ASP A 280 -3.28 -12.11 3.55
N ARG A 281 -2.51 -11.46 4.43
CA ARG A 281 -2.17 -12.02 5.76
C ARG A 281 -3.44 -12.21 6.59
N GLN A 282 -3.48 -13.29 7.35
CA GLN A 282 -4.63 -13.61 8.23
C GLN A 282 -4.48 -13.00 9.63
N ASP A 283 -3.26 -12.64 10.02
CA ASP A 283 -2.96 -11.99 11.29
C ASP A 283 -1.73 -11.07 11.16
N MET A 284 -1.48 -10.29 12.22
CA MET A 284 -0.33 -9.39 12.31
C MET A 284 0.92 -10.05 12.91
N ARG A 285 0.93 -11.36 13.11
CA ARG A 285 2.02 -12.04 13.82
C ARG A 285 3.21 -12.29 12.89
N MET A 286 4.40 -12.31 13.49
CA MET A 286 5.60 -12.89 12.88
C MET A 286 5.66 -14.40 13.13
N PRO A 287 6.51 -15.14 12.39
CA PRO A 287 6.81 -16.54 12.71
C PRO A 287 7.14 -16.75 14.20
N LYS A 288 6.65 -17.84 14.78
CA LYS A 288 6.90 -18.14 16.20
C LYS A 288 8.39 -18.31 16.47
N ALA A 289 9.12 -18.94 15.53
CA ALA A 289 10.57 -19.08 15.57
C ALA A 289 11.28 -17.74 15.78
N HIS A 290 10.87 -16.69 15.03
CA HIS A 290 11.45 -15.36 15.14
C HIS A 290 11.17 -14.72 16.51
N ASN A 291 9.93 -14.81 16.99
CA ASN A 291 9.54 -14.26 18.29
C ASN A 291 10.27 -14.95 19.45
N GLU A 292 10.38 -16.28 19.42
CA GLU A 292 11.07 -17.06 20.45
C GLU A 292 12.59 -16.83 20.42
N LEU A 293 13.18 -16.73 19.23
CA LEU A 293 14.59 -16.41 19.06
C LEU A 293 14.94 -15.06 19.71
N VAL A 294 14.20 -13.99 19.39
CA VAL A 294 14.46 -12.67 20.00
C VAL A 294 14.31 -12.73 21.52
N ARG A 295 13.28 -13.40 22.02
CA ARG A 295 13.04 -13.55 23.46
C ARG A 295 14.21 -14.23 24.17
N ARG A 296 14.74 -15.32 23.60
CA ARG A 296 15.81 -16.13 24.19
C ARG A 296 17.17 -15.45 24.06
N VAL A 297 17.46 -14.85 22.91
CA VAL A 297 18.69 -14.08 22.67
C VAL A 297 18.77 -12.85 23.57
N ALA A 298 17.67 -12.09 23.70
CA ALA A 298 17.65 -10.92 24.60
C ALA A 298 17.83 -11.29 26.08
N ALA A 299 17.41 -12.49 26.48
CA ALA A 299 17.69 -13.01 27.82
C ALA A 299 19.15 -13.45 28.01
N ALA A 300 19.79 -13.98 26.96
CA ALA A 300 21.19 -14.38 26.97
C ALA A 300 22.15 -13.17 26.87
N ASN A 301 21.76 -12.13 26.13
CA ASN A 301 22.48 -10.87 26.01
C ASN A 301 21.51 -9.68 26.06
N PRO A 302 21.43 -8.94 27.18
CA PRO A 302 20.57 -7.76 27.32
C PRO A 302 20.93 -6.60 26.38
N LYS A 303 22.10 -6.60 25.73
CA LYS A 303 22.47 -5.65 24.68
C LYS A 303 22.05 -6.19 23.31
N THR A 304 20.76 -6.48 23.17
CA THR A 304 20.18 -6.97 21.91
C THR A 304 19.58 -5.82 21.10
N VAL A 305 19.98 -5.74 19.83
CA VAL A 305 19.39 -4.88 18.80
C VAL A 305 18.69 -5.76 17.77
N VAL A 306 17.43 -5.47 17.48
CA VAL A 306 16.66 -6.16 16.45
C VAL A 306 16.64 -5.35 15.16
N VAL A 307 16.97 -6.01 14.04
CA VAL A 307 16.82 -5.48 12.69
C VAL A 307 15.59 -6.14 12.06
N LEU A 308 14.52 -5.37 11.91
CA LEU A 308 13.21 -5.84 11.47
C LEU A 308 13.01 -5.62 9.96
N SER A 309 12.78 -6.71 9.21
CA SER A 309 12.52 -6.69 7.76
C SER A 309 11.11 -7.21 7.45
N CYS A 310 10.18 -6.29 7.18
CA CYS A 310 8.79 -6.59 6.81
C CYS A 310 8.18 -5.44 6.02
N GLY A 311 7.22 -5.72 5.14
CA GLY A 311 6.54 -4.70 4.33
C GLY A 311 5.34 -4.03 5.00
N ALA A 312 4.82 -4.62 6.10
CA ALA A 312 3.65 -4.12 6.82
C ALA A 312 3.83 -4.24 8.35
N PRO A 313 2.96 -3.61 9.16
CA PRO A 313 2.99 -3.71 10.62
C PRO A 313 2.93 -5.15 11.15
N VAL A 314 3.63 -5.38 12.27
CA VAL A 314 3.69 -6.68 12.96
C VAL A 314 3.56 -6.53 14.47
N GLU A 315 3.03 -7.58 15.12
CA GLU A 315 3.03 -7.71 16.58
C GLU A 315 4.45 -8.06 17.08
N MET A 316 4.93 -7.34 18.09
CA MET A 316 6.29 -7.48 18.66
C MET A 316 6.22 -7.75 20.18
N PRO A 317 5.84 -8.96 20.62
CA PRO A 317 5.66 -9.30 22.04
C PRO A 317 6.97 -9.28 22.87
N TRP A 318 8.12 -9.09 22.21
CA TRP A 318 9.45 -9.01 22.80
C TRP A 318 10.02 -7.59 22.84
N LEU A 319 9.25 -6.57 22.44
CA LEU A 319 9.73 -5.19 22.30
C LEU A 319 10.36 -4.62 23.58
N ASP A 320 9.87 -5.02 24.75
CA ASP A 320 10.39 -4.64 26.07
C ASP A 320 11.76 -5.28 26.38
N LYS A 321 12.14 -6.33 25.67
CA LYS A 321 13.39 -7.10 25.90
C LYS A 321 14.54 -6.65 25.00
N ALA A 322 14.26 -6.07 23.85
CA ALA A 322 15.27 -5.53 22.95
C ALA A 322 15.61 -4.08 23.32
N LYS A 323 16.91 -3.73 23.36
CA LYS A 323 17.34 -2.34 23.61
C LYS A 323 17.27 -1.46 22.37
N GLY A 324 17.55 -2.05 21.19
CA GLY A 324 17.47 -1.38 19.89
C GLY A 324 16.46 -2.05 18.97
N LEU A 325 15.77 -1.26 18.15
CA LEU A 325 14.90 -1.74 17.06
C LEU A 325 15.07 -0.84 15.84
N LEU A 326 15.68 -1.38 14.80
CA LEU A 326 15.81 -0.75 13.48
C LEU A 326 14.85 -1.43 12.51
N HIS A 327 13.85 -0.69 12.02
CA HIS A 327 12.94 -1.16 11.00
C HIS A 327 13.44 -0.77 9.61
N THR A 328 13.71 -1.77 8.78
CA THR A 328 14.36 -1.60 7.48
C THR A 328 13.41 -1.72 6.30
N TYR A 329 12.11 -1.93 6.56
CA TYR A 329 11.13 -2.32 5.56
C TYR A 329 11.65 -3.43 4.65
N LEU A 330 11.65 -3.20 3.34
CA LEU A 330 12.20 -4.02 2.27
C LEU A 330 13.14 -3.12 1.46
N GLY A 331 14.39 -2.98 1.92
CA GLY A 331 15.34 -1.95 1.47
C GLY A 331 16.02 -2.16 0.11
N GLY A 332 15.53 -3.09 -0.72
CA GLY A 332 16.05 -3.31 -2.07
C GLY A 332 17.47 -3.89 -2.14
N GLN A 333 18.06 -3.82 -3.33
CA GLN A 333 19.26 -4.59 -3.68
C GLN A 333 20.50 -4.26 -2.82
N ALA A 334 20.57 -3.06 -2.25
CA ALA A 334 21.67 -2.58 -1.41
C ALA A 334 21.31 -2.57 0.09
N TRP A 335 20.33 -3.38 0.51
CA TRP A 335 19.83 -3.42 1.89
C TRP A 335 20.95 -3.69 2.91
N ALA A 336 21.81 -4.69 2.69
CA ALA A 336 22.83 -5.07 3.67
C ALA A 336 23.84 -3.94 3.98
N PRO A 337 24.51 -3.32 3.00
CA PRO A 337 25.44 -2.24 3.29
C PRO A 337 24.74 -1.00 3.89
N ALA A 338 23.51 -0.70 3.48
CA ALA A 338 22.72 0.36 4.10
C ALA A 338 22.41 0.08 5.59
N VAL A 339 22.16 -1.18 5.96
CA VAL A 339 21.91 -1.57 7.35
C VAL A 339 23.18 -1.37 8.18
N VAL A 340 24.32 -1.82 7.65
CA VAL A 340 25.61 -1.66 8.34
C VAL A 340 25.95 -0.18 8.54
N ASP A 341 25.70 0.68 7.54
CA ASP A 341 25.92 2.13 7.69
C ASP A 341 25.14 2.75 8.84
N VAL A 342 23.87 2.35 8.99
CA VAL A 342 23.02 2.84 10.07
C VAL A 342 23.46 2.25 11.40
N LEU A 343 23.71 0.95 11.47
CA LEU A 343 24.12 0.29 12.72
C LEU A 343 25.42 0.87 13.29
N PHE A 344 26.39 1.22 12.44
CA PHE A 344 27.68 1.77 12.85
C PHE A 344 27.77 3.31 12.75
N GLY A 345 26.64 4.00 12.56
CA GLY A 345 26.57 5.47 12.65
C GLY A 345 27.23 6.23 11.51
N ARG A 346 27.53 5.58 10.38
CA ARG A 346 27.96 6.26 9.15
C ARG A 346 26.82 7.05 8.53
N VAL A 347 25.59 6.55 8.71
CA VAL A 347 24.36 7.24 8.38
C VAL A 347 23.52 7.35 9.65
N ASN A 348 23.11 8.57 9.97
CA ASN A 348 22.13 8.84 11.01
C ASN A 348 20.72 8.50 10.47
N PRO A 349 19.96 7.58 11.10
CA PRO A 349 18.64 7.19 10.62
C PRO A 349 17.69 8.39 10.63
N SER A 350 16.91 8.51 9.56
CA SER A 350 16.02 9.66 9.34
C SER A 350 14.69 9.28 8.67
N GLY A 351 14.42 7.98 8.53
CA GLY A 351 13.12 7.51 8.09
C GLY A 351 12.05 7.78 9.16
N LYS A 352 10.82 8.02 8.71
CA LYS A 352 9.63 8.12 9.56
C LYS A 352 8.59 7.10 9.07
N LEU A 353 7.83 6.49 9.98
CA LEU A 353 6.79 5.54 9.64
C LEU A 353 5.72 6.17 8.73
N ALA A 354 5.47 5.53 7.59
CA ALA A 354 4.36 5.90 6.70
C ALA A 354 3.02 5.30 7.13
N GLU A 355 3.03 4.43 8.14
CA GLU A 355 1.88 3.68 8.64
C GLU A 355 1.89 3.63 10.17
N THR A 356 0.71 3.54 10.78
CA THR A 356 0.63 3.32 12.24
C THR A 356 0.94 1.87 12.58
N TYR A 357 1.75 1.64 13.61
CA TYR A 357 1.96 0.30 14.19
C TYR A 357 1.02 0.09 15.39
N PRO A 358 -0.14 -0.58 15.24
CA PRO A 358 -0.98 -0.94 16.38
C PRO A 358 -0.34 -2.05 17.22
N PHE A 359 -0.86 -2.25 18.43
CA PHE A 359 -0.44 -3.36 19.29
C PHE A 359 -0.93 -4.72 18.77
N SER A 360 -2.08 -4.76 18.12
CA SER A 360 -2.69 -5.99 17.61
C SER A 360 -3.63 -5.72 16.43
N LEU A 361 -3.97 -6.78 15.69
CA LEU A 361 -4.94 -6.69 14.59
C LEU A 361 -6.31 -6.18 15.06
N ILE A 362 -6.78 -6.60 16.24
CA ILE A 362 -8.11 -6.23 16.77
C ILE A 362 -8.22 -4.73 17.11
N ASP A 363 -7.09 -4.04 17.22
CA ASP A 363 -7.08 -2.60 17.45
C ASP A 363 -7.38 -1.79 16.19
N THR A 364 -7.19 -2.37 15.01
CA THR A 364 -7.46 -1.72 13.71
C THR A 364 -8.95 -1.45 13.50
N PRO A 365 -9.34 -0.41 12.73
CA PRO A 365 -10.75 -0.10 12.48
C PRO A 365 -11.46 -1.18 11.64
N THR A 366 -10.69 -1.93 10.83
CA THR A 366 -11.19 -2.90 9.86
C THR A 366 -11.07 -4.36 10.34
N ALA A 367 -10.64 -4.61 11.58
CA ALA A 367 -10.38 -5.96 12.10
C ALA A 367 -11.54 -6.96 11.91
N LYS A 368 -12.79 -6.46 11.90
CA LYS A 368 -14.01 -7.27 11.76
C LYS A 368 -14.50 -7.41 10.32
N THR A 369 -14.02 -6.60 9.39
CA THR A 369 -14.55 -6.50 8.02
C THR A 369 -13.53 -6.85 6.96
N PHE A 370 -12.24 -6.57 7.21
CA PHE A 370 -11.17 -6.77 6.25
C PHE A 370 -11.08 -8.22 5.79
N ALA A 371 -11.20 -8.41 4.47
CA ALA A 371 -11.14 -9.71 3.83
C ALA A 371 -11.99 -10.78 4.54
N GLN A 372 -13.19 -10.45 5.05
CA GLN A 372 -14.12 -11.41 5.67
C GLN A 372 -15.20 -11.88 4.69
N GLU A 373 -15.90 -10.92 4.08
CA GLU A 373 -16.98 -11.14 3.13
C GLU A 373 -16.47 -11.63 1.76
N ARG A 374 -17.34 -12.29 0.98
CA ARG A 374 -17.01 -12.92 -0.31
C ARG A 374 -17.25 -12.01 -1.51
N HIS A 375 -18.20 -11.08 -1.43
CA HIS A 375 -18.61 -10.25 -2.56
C HIS A 375 -18.42 -8.77 -2.32
N HIS A 376 -18.36 -8.35 -1.06
CA HIS A 376 -18.24 -6.95 -0.68
C HIS A 376 -17.06 -6.73 0.27
N ALA A 377 -16.33 -5.64 0.08
CA ALA A 377 -15.39 -5.12 1.05
C ALA A 377 -15.98 -3.81 1.56
N LEU A 378 -16.38 -3.78 2.84
CA LEU A 378 -17.11 -2.66 3.42
C LEU A 378 -16.16 -1.71 4.15
N TYR A 379 -16.10 -0.48 3.68
CA TYR A 379 -15.25 0.59 4.20
C TYR A 379 -16.01 1.39 5.26
N LEU A 380 -16.49 0.69 6.30
CA LEU A 380 -17.38 1.25 7.33
C LEU A 380 -16.73 2.41 8.08
N GLU A 381 -15.40 2.43 8.16
CA GLU A 381 -14.60 3.46 8.82
C GLU A 381 -14.61 4.81 8.11
N SER A 382 -15.06 4.87 6.86
CA SER A 382 -15.05 6.10 6.05
C SER A 382 -13.67 6.77 6.08
N ILE A 383 -13.57 8.03 6.50
CA ILE A 383 -12.31 8.79 6.56
C ILE A 383 -11.38 8.39 7.72
N TYR A 384 -11.84 7.55 8.66
CA TYR A 384 -11.06 7.13 9.83
C TYR A 384 -10.10 5.97 9.47
N VAL A 385 -9.11 6.29 8.63
CA VAL A 385 -8.07 5.35 8.18
C VAL A 385 -6.72 5.70 8.81
N GLY A 386 -6.02 4.70 9.35
CA GLY A 386 -4.72 4.88 9.98
C GLY A 386 -4.79 5.80 11.22
N TYR A 387 -3.81 6.71 11.37
CA TYR A 387 -3.73 7.61 12.54
C TYR A 387 -4.99 8.45 12.77
N ARG A 388 -5.75 8.76 11.70
CA ARG A 388 -7.05 9.45 11.79
C ARG A 388 -8.01 8.74 12.73
N TYR A 389 -8.06 7.40 12.65
CA TYR A 389 -8.86 6.58 13.54
C TYR A 389 -8.25 6.48 14.93
N TYR A 390 -6.97 6.13 15.05
CA TYR A 390 -6.39 5.85 16.38
C TYR A 390 -6.46 7.05 17.30
N GLU A 391 -6.27 8.26 16.78
CA GLU A 391 -6.42 9.48 17.57
C GLU A 391 -7.87 9.78 17.92
N ALA A 392 -8.80 9.70 16.95
CA ALA A 392 -10.22 9.96 17.19
C ALA A 392 -10.84 8.94 18.16
N ALA A 393 -10.43 7.68 18.07
CA ALA A 393 -10.82 6.60 18.96
C ALA A 393 -10.02 6.57 20.28
N ARG A 394 -9.03 7.48 20.45
CA ARG A 394 -8.11 7.54 21.60
C ARG A 394 -7.44 6.21 21.92
N LYS A 395 -7.10 5.45 20.88
CA LYS A 395 -6.41 4.15 20.99
C LYS A 395 -4.91 4.34 21.03
N ARG A 396 -4.27 3.69 22.00
CA ARG A 396 -2.81 3.62 22.06
C ARG A 396 -2.29 2.74 20.93
N VAL A 397 -1.14 3.12 20.41
CA VAL A 397 -0.43 2.40 19.34
C VAL A 397 1.01 2.16 19.79
N MET A 398 1.65 1.16 19.20
CA MET A 398 3.03 0.82 19.52
C MET A 398 3.97 1.90 18.99
N PHE A 399 3.77 2.30 17.73
CA PHE A 399 4.43 3.46 17.13
C PHE A 399 3.44 4.26 16.27
N PRO A 400 3.35 5.58 16.44
CA PRO A 400 2.40 6.39 15.70
C PRO A 400 2.90 6.70 14.28
N PHE A 401 1.98 7.13 13.41
CA PHE A 401 2.30 7.63 12.08
C PHE A 401 3.32 8.78 12.16
N GLY A 402 4.28 8.79 11.24
CA GLY A 402 5.33 9.80 11.18
C GLY A 402 6.40 9.66 12.27
N PHE A 403 6.43 8.58 13.05
CA PHE A 403 7.44 8.35 14.08
C PHE A 403 8.76 7.81 13.53
N GLY A 404 9.87 8.23 14.11
CA GLY A 404 11.21 7.70 13.84
C GLY A 404 12.27 8.49 14.62
N LEU A 405 13.13 7.77 15.33
CA LEU A 405 14.23 8.30 16.12
C LEU A 405 15.44 8.64 15.24
N SER A 406 16.38 9.38 15.81
CA SER A 406 17.65 9.77 15.22
C SER A 406 18.78 9.57 16.25
N TYR A 407 20.03 9.49 15.79
CA TYR A 407 21.21 9.54 16.67
C TYR A 407 21.54 10.97 17.15
N THR A 408 20.84 11.97 16.64
CA THR A 408 20.91 13.35 17.14
C THR A 408 19.54 13.82 17.62
N THR A 409 19.48 15.00 18.22
CA THR A 409 18.26 15.63 18.72
C THR A 409 17.97 16.93 17.98
N PHE A 410 16.68 17.27 17.85
CA PHE A 410 16.23 18.48 17.18
C PHE A 410 15.28 19.28 18.07
N SER A 411 15.41 20.60 18.07
CA SER A 411 14.45 21.53 18.68
C SER A 411 13.74 22.35 17.61
N TYR A 412 12.51 22.78 17.92
CA TYR A 412 11.63 23.53 17.03
C TYR A 412 11.29 24.84 17.73
N SER A 413 11.40 25.96 17.01
CA SER A 413 11.08 27.29 17.55
C SER A 413 10.48 28.20 16.47
N ASP A 414 10.03 29.38 16.89
CA ASP A 414 9.68 30.48 16.00
C ASP A 414 8.63 30.11 14.94
N LEU A 415 7.55 29.42 15.36
CA LEU A 415 6.39 29.20 14.49
C LEU A 415 5.73 30.55 14.21
N THR A 416 5.63 30.91 12.93
CA THR A 416 4.97 32.12 12.48
C THR A 416 4.05 31.85 11.31
N LEU A 417 2.85 32.43 11.38
CA LEU A 417 1.87 32.46 10.30
C LEU A 417 1.93 33.81 9.58
N SER A 418 1.85 33.83 8.25
CA SER A 418 1.89 35.10 7.49
C SER A 418 0.70 36.03 7.78
N GLN A 419 -0.41 35.48 8.28
CA GLN A 419 -1.65 36.17 8.58
C GLN A 419 -2.50 35.34 9.55
N ALA A 420 -3.34 36.02 10.35
CA ALA A 420 -4.24 35.37 11.32
C ALA A 420 -5.60 34.99 10.73
N GLU A 421 -5.93 35.52 9.55
CA GLU A 421 -7.19 35.27 8.84
C GLU A 421 -6.90 34.83 7.40
N LEU A 422 -7.58 33.81 6.91
CA LEU A 422 -7.46 33.30 5.55
C LEU A 422 -8.80 33.32 4.81
N ARG A 423 -8.82 33.85 3.59
CA ARG A 423 -10.00 33.91 2.71
C ARG A 423 -9.73 33.22 1.37
N GLU A 424 -10.79 32.93 0.62
CA GLU A 424 -10.71 32.33 -0.70
C GLU A 424 -9.77 33.13 -1.63
N GLY A 425 -8.87 32.42 -2.34
CA GLY A 425 -7.86 33.01 -3.22
C GLY A 425 -6.58 33.49 -2.53
N GLN A 426 -6.47 33.37 -1.20
CA GLN A 426 -5.24 33.63 -0.45
C GLN A 426 -4.49 32.33 -0.11
N GLU A 427 -3.20 32.47 0.16
CA GLU A 427 -2.34 31.39 0.67
C GLU A 427 -1.80 31.77 2.05
N LEU A 428 -1.70 30.79 2.94
CA LEU A 428 -1.09 30.92 4.26
C LEU A 428 0.35 30.38 4.22
N THR A 429 1.33 31.23 4.51
CA THR A 429 2.72 30.79 4.70
C THR A 429 2.94 30.46 6.16
N VAL A 430 3.47 29.27 6.43
CA VAL A 430 3.83 28.78 7.76
C VAL A 430 5.33 28.59 7.80
N GLN A 431 6.03 29.29 8.69
CA GLN A 431 7.47 29.16 8.88
C GLN A 431 7.78 28.63 10.27
N VAL A 432 8.79 27.78 10.37
CA VAL A 432 9.29 27.23 11.64
C VAL A 432 10.80 27.04 11.58
N SER A 433 11.50 27.40 12.66
CA SER A 433 12.93 27.16 12.81
C SER A 433 13.19 25.78 13.41
N VAL A 434 14.13 25.04 12.83
CA VAL A 434 14.57 23.72 13.34
C VAL A 434 16.06 23.75 13.57
N THR A 435 16.48 23.37 14.77
CA THR A 435 17.89 23.33 15.18
C THR A 435 18.31 21.91 15.50
N ASN A 436 19.46 21.46 14.99
CA ASN A 436 20.09 20.24 15.47
C ASN A 436 20.82 20.54 16.78
N THR A 437 20.29 20.03 17.89
CA THR A 437 20.80 20.28 19.24
C THR A 437 21.74 19.19 19.75
N GLY A 438 21.96 18.13 18.97
CA GLY A 438 22.88 17.06 19.33
C GLY A 438 24.28 17.25 18.75
N SER A 439 25.07 16.18 18.77
CA SER A 439 26.49 16.17 18.41
C SER A 439 26.79 15.54 17.06
N MET A 440 25.78 15.02 16.35
CA MET A 440 25.94 14.34 15.07
C MET A 440 25.11 15.03 13.98
N PRO A 441 25.60 15.13 12.73
CA PRO A 441 24.78 15.54 11.61
C PRO A 441 23.55 14.63 11.47
N GLY A 442 22.42 15.19 11.06
CA GLY A 442 21.19 14.43 10.96
C GLY A 442 20.17 15.11 10.08
N SER A 443 19.15 14.35 9.67
CA SER A 443 18.01 14.92 8.97
C SER A 443 16.74 14.75 9.79
N GLU A 444 15.97 15.81 9.91
CA GLU A 444 14.67 15.81 10.57
C GLU A 444 13.56 15.96 9.54
N VAL A 445 12.40 15.33 9.80
CA VAL A 445 11.18 15.51 9.00
C VAL A 445 10.18 16.31 9.81
N VAL A 446 10.07 17.60 9.50
CA VAL A 446 9.04 18.50 10.04
C VAL A 446 7.70 18.13 9.42
N GLN A 447 6.70 17.87 10.25
CA GLN A 447 5.36 17.49 9.81
C GLN A 447 4.37 18.58 10.21
N LEU A 448 3.63 19.09 9.23
CA LEU A 448 2.56 20.07 9.43
C LEU A 448 1.20 19.37 9.34
N TYR A 449 0.45 19.48 10.43
CA TYR A 449 -0.93 19.02 10.52
C TYR A 449 -1.89 20.20 10.66
N VAL A 450 -3.11 20.04 10.15
CA VAL A 450 -4.22 20.97 10.35
C VAL A 450 -5.29 20.26 11.19
N SER A 451 -5.82 20.96 12.20
CA SER A 451 -6.90 20.49 13.05
C SER A 451 -8.02 21.52 13.07
N ASP A 452 -9.23 21.07 12.80
CA ASP A 452 -10.44 21.88 12.91
C ASP A 452 -10.88 21.92 14.38
N VAL A 453 -10.97 23.12 14.96
CA VAL A 453 -11.23 23.29 16.41
C VAL A 453 -12.66 22.91 16.75
N GLU A 454 -13.62 23.34 15.92
CA GLU A 454 -15.04 23.05 16.07
C GLU A 454 -15.64 22.77 14.69
N SER A 455 -15.91 21.49 14.43
CA SER A 455 -16.48 21.04 13.15
C SER A 455 -17.88 20.47 13.35
N THR A 456 -18.83 20.88 12.51
CA THR A 456 -20.18 20.30 12.46
C THR A 456 -20.15 18.90 11.88
N VAL A 457 -19.39 18.70 10.80
CA VAL A 457 -19.20 17.38 10.19
C VAL A 457 -18.18 16.55 10.99
N PHE A 458 -18.25 15.23 10.90
CA PHE A 458 -17.21 14.38 11.49
C PHE A 458 -15.88 14.61 10.76
N ARG A 459 -14.78 14.80 11.51
CA ARG A 459 -13.43 14.97 10.97
C ARG A 459 -12.43 14.15 11.79
N PRO A 460 -11.25 13.82 11.25
CA PRO A 460 -10.12 13.38 12.05
C PRO A 460 -9.73 14.46 13.04
N VAL A 461 -9.08 14.08 14.15
CA VAL A 461 -8.56 15.05 15.13
C VAL A 461 -7.62 16.06 14.47
N LYS A 462 -6.79 15.58 13.55
CA LYS A 462 -5.91 16.39 12.70
C LYS A 462 -5.51 15.62 11.44
N GLU A 463 -5.04 16.34 10.43
CA GLU A 463 -4.64 15.76 9.15
C GLU A 463 -3.30 16.33 8.67
N LEU A 464 -2.40 15.46 8.18
CA LEU A 464 -1.15 15.87 7.56
C LEU A 464 -1.42 16.66 6.27
N ARG A 465 -0.95 17.90 6.20
CA ARG A 465 -1.05 18.78 5.03
C ARG A 465 0.30 19.08 4.38
N GLY A 466 1.38 19.05 5.15
CA GLY A 466 2.73 19.25 4.61
C GLY A 466 3.79 18.48 5.39
N PHE A 467 4.91 18.19 4.74
CA PHE A 467 6.12 17.74 5.43
C PHE A 467 7.35 18.20 4.67
N ALA A 468 8.44 18.43 5.38
CA ALA A 468 9.72 18.81 4.79
C ALA A 468 10.85 18.11 5.54
N LYS A 469 11.79 17.53 4.78
CA LYS A 469 13.00 16.91 5.32
C LYS A 469 14.15 17.92 5.24
N VAL A 470 14.79 18.21 6.36
CA VAL A 470 15.90 19.16 6.45
C VAL A 470 17.12 18.47 7.04
N HIS A 471 18.27 18.60 6.36
CA HIS A 471 19.57 18.16 6.87
C HIS A 471 20.23 19.29 7.65
N LEU A 472 20.82 18.97 8.81
CA LEU A 472 21.42 19.93 9.72
C LEU A 472 22.70 19.38 10.33
N GLU A 473 23.78 20.16 10.26
CA GLU A 473 25.00 19.96 11.03
C GLU A 473 24.75 20.22 12.54
N PRO A 474 25.59 19.70 13.46
CA PRO A 474 25.46 19.98 14.90
C PRO A 474 25.44 21.49 15.20
N GLY A 475 24.40 21.95 15.90
CA GLY A 475 24.18 23.36 16.23
C GLY A 475 23.61 24.22 15.09
N GLU A 476 23.43 23.67 13.89
CA GLU A 476 22.85 24.40 12.76
C GLU A 476 21.33 24.57 12.95
N THR A 477 20.84 25.76 12.63
CA THR A 477 19.42 26.10 12.54
C THR A 477 19.04 26.41 11.09
N ARG A 478 17.91 25.87 10.62
CA ARG A 478 17.29 26.29 9.36
C ARG A 478 15.80 26.54 9.54
N THR A 479 15.29 27.51 8.79
CA THR A 479 13.85 27.78 8.68
C THR A 479 13.25 26.87 7.60
N VAL A 480 12.17 26.19 7.95
CA VAL A 480 11.34 25.39 7.06
C VAL A 480 10.06 26.19 6.78
N GLU A 481 9.64 26.21 5.52
CA GLU A 481 8.45 26.92 5.06
C GLU A 481 7.45 25.96 4.42
N PHE A 482 6.17 26.18 4.72
CA PHE A 482 5.03 25.55 4.07
C PHE A 482 4.08 26.60 3.54
N THR A 483 3.39 26.26 2.46
CA THR A 483 2.31 27.07 1.89
C THR A 483 1.04 26.25 1.92
N LEU A 484 -0.01 26.78 2.54
CA LEU A 484 -1.33 26.17 2.62
C LEU A 484 -2.32 27.00 1.83
N ASP A 485 -3.21 26.32 1.11
CA ASP A 485 -4.34 26.93 0.43
C ASP A 485 -5.67 26.46 1.07
N MET A 486 -6.81 26.94 0.55
CA MET A 486 -8.13 26.58 1.07
C MET A 486 -8.39 25.06 1.09
N ARG A 487 -7.77 24.29 0.18
CA ARG A 487 -7.90 22.83 0.09
C ARG A 487 -7.35 22.14 1.32
N ASP A 488 -6.38 22.73 2.00
CA ASP A 488 -5.76 22.17 3.22
C ASP A 488 -6.67 22.27 4.45
N PHE A 489 -7.69 23.12 4.39
CA PHE A 489 -8.71 23.26 5.44
C PHE A 489 -10.02 22.56 5.07
N ALA A 490 -10.19 22.19 3.80
CA ALA A 490 -11.42 21.67 3.25
C ALA A 490 -11.71 20.19 3.60
N TYR A 491 -12.98 19.84 3.60
CA TYR A 491 -13.49 18.47 3.51
C TYR A 491 -14.32 18.32 2.22
N TYR A 492 -14.54 17.10 1.74
CA TYR A 492 -15.39 16.89 0.57
C TYR A 492 -16.85 16.80 0.98
N ASP A 493 -17.66 17.76 0.53
CA ASP A 493 -19.10 17.75 0.77
C ASP A 493 -19.82 17.04 -0.37
N VAL A 494 -20.43 15.90 -0.03
CA VAL A 494 -21.09 15.02 -1.00
C VAL A 494 -22.32 15.67 -1.65
N ASN A 495 -23.02 16.57 -0.94
CA ASN A 495 -24.19 17.25 -1.48
C ASN A 495 -23.79 18.37 -2.44
N ALA A 496 -22.77 19.15 -2.07
CA ALA A 496 -22.20 20.18 -2.93
C ALA A 496 -21.41 19.59 -4.12
N LYS A 497 -20.93 18.35 -3.99
CA LYS A 497 -20.00 17.69 -4.91
C LYS A 497 -18.73 18.50 -5.12
N ASP A 498 -18.24 19.10 -4.04
CA ASP A 498 -17.10 20.00 -4.07
C ASP A 498 -16.37 19.99 -2.72
N TRP A 499 -15.16 20.53 -2.73
CA TRP A 499 -14.37 20.76 -1.53
C TRP A 499 -14.80 22.05 -0.86
N VAL A 500 -15.17 21.95 0.41
CA VAL A 500 -15.68 23.10 1.16
C VAL A 500 -14.95 23.26 2.48
N VAL A 501 -14.85 24.49 2.94
CA VAL A 501 -14.30 24.84 4.25
C VAL A 501 -15.46 25.30 5.12
N GLU A 502 -15.64 24.66 6.28
CA GLU A 502 -16.48 25.19 7.35
C GLU A 502 -15.77 26.39 7.97
N GLU A 503 -16.45 27.53 8.04
CA GLU A 503 -15.88 28.75 8.60
C GLU A 503 -15.58 28.56 10.09
N GLY A 504 -14.36 28.88 10.52
CA GLY A 504 -13.97 28.71 11.92
C GLY A 504 -12.47 28.82 12.17
N GLU A 505 -12.09 28.49 13.41
CA GLU A 505 -10.70 28.42 13.83
C GLU A 505 -10.07 27.08 13.46
N PHE A 506 -8.88 27.13 12.86
CA PHE A 506 -8.06 25.97 12.57
C PHE A 506 -6.72 26.09 13.30
N ARG A 507 -6.29 25.00 13.94
CA ARG A 507 -4.95 24.89 14.50
C ARG A 507 -3.97 24.40 13.45
N ILE A 508 -2.87 25.12 13.31
CA ILE A 508 -1.68 24.70 12.59
C ILE A 508 -0.75 24.03 13.61
N LEU A 509 -0.48 22.74 13.43
CA LEU A 509 0.28 21.92 14.38
C LEU A 509 1.58 21.48 13.72
N ILE A 510 2.72 21.82 14.31
CA ILE A 510 4.04 21.37 13.87
C ILE A 510 4.57 20.29 14.81
N GLY A 511 4.92 19.14 14.24
CA GLY A 511 5.44 18.01 15.01
C GLY A 511 6.55 17.24 14.32
N ALA A 512 7.21 16.38 15.10
CA ALA A 512 8.19 15.40 14.62
C ALA A 512 7.55 14.01 14.36
N SER A 513 6.31 13.82 14.80
CA SER A 513 5.40 12.71 14.48
C SER A 513 3.95 13.12 14.76
N SER A 514 2.97 12.30 14.38
CA SER A 514 1.55 12.57 14.69
C SER A 514 1.23 12.66 16.20
N GLN A 515 2.07 12.10 17.08
CA GLN A 515 1.90 12.20 18.53
C GLN A 515 3.01 12.98 19.25
N ASP A 516 3.91 13.64 18.50
CA ASP A 516 4.95 14.54 19.01
C ASP A 516 4.76 15.91 18.36
N ILE A 517 3.72 16.62 18.80
CA ILE A 517 3.42 18.01 18.41
C ILE A 517 4.18 18.94 19.34
N ARG A 518 4.94 19.86 18.75
CA ARG A 518 5.91 20.71 19.46
C ARG A 518 5.51 22.17 19.49
N LEU A 519 4.90 22.64 18.40
CA LEU A 519 4.42 24.01 18.27
C LEU A 519 3.01 23.98 17.68
N GLU A 520 2.19 24.95 18.08
CA GLU A 520 0.88 25.19 17.51
C GLU A 520 0.61 26.68 17.42
N ASP A 521 -0.19 27.07 16.42
CA ASP A 521 -0.76 28.41 16.27
C ASP A 521 -2.14 28.29 15.62
N VAL A 522 -2.93 29.37 15.63
CA VAL A 522 -4.32 29.38 15.15
C VAL A 522 -4.48 30.36 14.00
N VAL A 523 -5.24 29.94 12.98
CA VAL A 523 -5.71 30.79 11.89
C VAL A 523 -7.23 30.69 11.81
N TYR A 524 -7.90 31.82 11.63
CA TYR A 524 -9.32 31.86 11.33
C TYR A 524 -9.52 31.75 9.82
N VAL A 525 -10.30 30.78 9.35
CA VAL A 525 -10.51 30.54 7.91
C VAL A 525 -11.97 30.83 7.56
N TYR A 526 -12.18 31.71 6.59
CA TYR A 526 -13.51 32.05 6.10
C TYR A 526 -13.99 31.03 5.07
N GLY A 527 -15.15 30.44 5.34
CA GLY A 527 -15.84 29.54 4.42
C GLY A 527 -16.58 30.30 3.33
N ARG A 528 -17.11 29.58 2.34
CA ARG A 528 -18.02 30.18 1.34
C ARG A 528 -19.37 30.46 1.98
N GLU A 529 -19.91 31.66 1.74
CA GLU A 529 -21.24 32.05 2.22
C GLU A 529 -22.35 31.07 1.73
N GLY A 530 -23.33 30.81 2.60
CA GLY A 530 -24.52 30.03 2.26
C GLY A 530 -24.36 28.51 2.29
N LEU A 531 -23.17 28.00 2.61
CA LEU A 531 -22.99 26.58 2.91
C LEU A 531 -23.54 26.27 4.32
N GLN A 532 -24.30 25.18 4.42
CA GLN A 532 -24.82 24.66 5.67
C GLN A 532 -24.37 23.20 5.81
N PRO A 533 -23.37 22.90 6.65
CA PRO A 533 -22.89 21.53 6.82
C PRO A 533 -24.01 20.64 7.38
N VAL A 534 -24.06 19.39 6.91
CA VAL A 534 -25.03 18.41 7.41
C VAL A 534 -24.53 17.86 8.73
N ASP A 535 -25.23 18.18 9.83
CA ASP A 535 -24.96 17.59 11.14
C ASP A 535 -25.50 16.15 11.21
N LEU A 536 -24.59 15.20 11.32
CA LEU A 536 -24.90 13.77 11.42
C LEU A 536 -24.75 13.20 12.84
N ARG A 537 -24.52 14.02 13.87
CA ARG A 537 -24.24 13.54 15.24
C ARG A 537 -25.34 12.66 15.81
N LEU A 538 -26.61 12.98 15.50
CA LEU A 538 -27.75 12.20 15.94
C LEU A 538 -28.07 11.03 15.01
N ALA A 539 -27.84 11.18 13.70
CA ALA A 539 -28.22 10.20 12.70
C ALA A 539 -27.17 9.08 12.52
N ALA A 540 -25.88 9.42 12.60
CA ALA A 540 -24.74 8.53 12.42
C ALA A 540 -23.70 8.73 13.54
N PRO A 541 -24.06 8.47 14.82
CA PRO A 541 -23.23 8.77 15.98
C PRO A 541 -21.87 8.04 16.01
N SER A 542 -21.72 6.89 15.33
CA SER A 542 -20.46 6.13 15.31
C SER A 542 -19.29 6.93 14.72
N TYR A 543 -19.54 7.85 13.80
CA TYR A 543 -18.51 8.72 13.22
C TYR A 543 -18.08 9.86 14.15
N TYR A 544 -18.85 10.17 15.20
CA TYR A 544 -18.47 11.16 16.21
C TYR A 544 -17.91 10.50 17.48
N ASN A 545 -18.02 9.17 17.59
CA ASN A 545 -17.39 8.39 18.64
C ASN A 545 -16.74 7.10 18.08
N PRO A 546 -15.66 7.20 17.28
CA PRO A 546 -15.04 6.04 16.61
C PRO A 546 -14.55 4.93 17.55
N ALA A 547 -14.39 5.23 18.84
CA ALA A 547 -13.98 4.25 19.86
C ALA A 547 -14.99 3.09 20.01
N GLN A 548 -16.25 3.29 19.65
CA GLN A 548 -17.30 2.25 19.71
C GLN A 548 -17.34 1.37 18.45
N GLY A 549 -16.55 1.71 17.43
CA GLY A 549 -16.61 1.08 16.10
C GLY A 549 -17.71 1.65 15.22
N PHE A 550 -17.72 1.21 13.97
CA PHE A 550 -18.62 1.74 12.92
C PHE A 550 -19.76 0.77 12.65
N SER A 551 -20.98 1.29 12.60
CA SER A 551 -22.19 0.49 12.36
C SER A 551 -22.52 0.46 10.86
N ARG A 552 -23.16 -0.62 10.39
CA ARG A 552 -23.66 -0.69 9.01
C ARG A 552 -24.79 0.31 8.75
N ASP A 553 -25.63 0.59 9.75
CA ASP A 553 -26.76 1.51 9.63
C ASP A 553 -26.29 2.95 9.48
N ASP A 554 -25.31 3.37 10.29
CA ASP A 554 -24.67 4.68 10.20
C ASP A 554 -23.94 4.82 8.85
N PHE A 555 -23.24 3.78 8.41
CA PHE A 555 -22.56 3.77 7.11
C PHE A 555 -23.55 3.86 5.94
N ALA A 556 -24.74 3.25 6.04
CA ALA A 556 -25.76 3.35 5.01
C ALA A 556 -26.19 4.80 4.73
N LEU A 557 -26.18 5.66 5.77
CA LEU A 557 -26.45 7.08 5.62
C LEU A 557 -25.36 7.81 4.84
N LEU A 558 -24.07 7.50 5.11
CA LEU A 558 -22.95 8.07 4.35
C LEU A 558 -22.89 7.56 2.91
N TYR A 559 -23.13 6.26 2.74
CA TYR A 559 -23.14 5.60 1.44
C TYR A 559 -24.29 6.09 0.53
N GLY A 560 -25.35 6.67 1.12
CA GLY A 560 -26.49 7.20 0.39
C GLY A 560 -27.44 6.12 -0.15
N GLY A 561 -27.40 4.91 0.43
CA GLY A 561 -28.19 3.77 -0.05
C GLY A 561 -28.07 2.53 0.83
N ALA A 562 -28.73 1.44 0.41
CA ALA A 562 -28.65 0.16 1.11
C ALA A 562 -27.24 -0.42 0.99
N VAL A 563 -26.62 -0.72 2.14
CA VAL A 563 -25.35 -1.45 2.19
C VAL A 563 -25.61 -2.89 1.78
N PRO A 564 -24.91 -3.43 0.76
CA PRO A 564 -25.22 -4.75 0.23
C PRO A 564 -24.89 -5.86 1.24
N ASP A 565 -25.76 -6.87 1.30
CA ASP A 565 -25.53 -8.08 2.09
C ASP A 565 -24.61 -9.07 1.36
N ASP A 566 -23.77 -9.80 2.10
CA ASP A 566 -22.88 -10.82 1.54
C ASP A 566 -23.58 -12.17 1.37
N GLU A 567 -24.61 -12.20 0.52
CA GLU A 567 -25.30 -13.46 0.22
C GLU A 567 -24.44 -14.39 -0.64
N PRO A 568 -24.32 -15.69 -0.30
CA PRO A 568 -23.62 -16.65 -1.15
C PRO A 568 -24.30 -16.77 -2.51
N VAL A 569 -23.53 -16.71 -3.60
CA VAL A 569 -24.04 -17.11 -4.93
C VAL A 569 -24.40 -18.59 -4.90
N ARG A 570 -25.68 -18.90 -5.10
CA ARG A 570 -26.19 -20.27 -5.14
C ARG A 570 -26.75 -20.60 -6.52
N ARG A 571 -26.74 -21.88 -6.85
CA ARG A 571 -27.48 -22.39 -8.00
C ARG A 571 -28.95 -21.92 -7.91
N PRO A 572 -29.56 -21.39 -8.99
CA PRO A 572 -29.10 -21.34 -10.38
C PRO A 572 -28.53 -19.98 -10.84
N ASN A 573 -27.87 -19.24 -9.97
CA ASN A 573 -27.43 -17.86 -10.22
C ASN A 573 -25.92 -17.72 -10.50
N PHE A 574 -25.24 -18.81 -10.89
CA PHE A 574 -23.85 -18.68 -11.34
C PHE A 574 -23.77 -17.98 -12.70
N ASP A 575 -22.75 -17.15 -12.89
CA ASP A 575 -22.47 -16.40 -14.11
C ASP A 575 -20.96 -16.44 -14.45
N SER A 576 -20.51 -15.63 -15.41
CA SER A 576 -19.09 -15.56 -15.80
C SER A 576 -18.19 -14.91 -14.75
N ASN A 577 -18.75 -14.18 -13.77
CA ASN A 577 -18.04 -13.58 -12.65
C ASN A 577 -18.01 -14.48 -11.41
N SER A 578 -18.80 -15.56 -11.39
CA SER A 578 -18.68 -16.60 -10.39
C SER A 578 -17.28 -17.19 -10.42
N THR A 579 -16.68 -17.39 -9.25
CA THR A 579 -15.33 -17.92 -9.11
C THR A 579 -15.31 -19.45 -9.17
N LEU A 580 -14.11 -20.01 -9.37
CA LEU A 580 -13.90 -21.46 -9.25
C LEU A 580 -14.27 -21.98 -7.86
N GLU A 581 -14.08 -21.16 -6.83
CA GLU A 581 -14.52 -21.45 -5.46
C GLU A 581 -16.06 -21.51 -5.36
N ASP A 582 -16.79 -20.57 -5.97
CA ASP A 582 -18.25 -20.48 -5.85
C ASP A 582 -18.95 -21.68 -6.49
N ILE A 583 -18.46 -22.14 -7.64
CA ILE A 583 -19.04 -23.30 -8.34
C ILE A 583 -18.56 -24.64 -7.80
N SER A 584 -17.61 -24.66 -6.85
CA SER A 584 -16.91 -25.87 -6.38
C SER A 584 -17.84 -26.95 -5.81
N GLY A 585 -19.01 -26.56 -5.27
CA GLY A 585 -20.04 -27.47 -4.78
C GLY A 585 -20.82 -28.21 -5.88
N THR A 586 -20.68 -27.83 -7.14
CA THR A 586 -21.38 -28.44 -8.29
C THR A 586 -20.56 -29.55 -8.95
N LEU A 587 -21.20 -30.47 -9.70
CA LEU A 587 -20.45 -31.46 -10.47
C LEU A 587 -19.55 -30.81 -11.54
N ALA A 588 -20.07 -29.80 -12.25
CA ALA A 588 -19.33 -29.04 -13.25
C ALA A 588 -18.12 -28.32 -12.64
N GLY A 589 -18.29 -27.69 -11.49
CA GLY A 589 -17.20 -27.02 -10.76
C GLY A 589 -16.14 -27.99 -10.28
N ARG A 590 -16.50 -29.16 -9.73
CA ARG A 590 -15.51 -30.19 -9.34
C ARG A 590 -14.68 -30.69 -10.52
N ILE A 591 -15.30 -30.89 -11.69
CA ILE A 591 -14.58 -31.28 -12.92
C ILE A 591 -13.65 -30.15 -13.38
N THR A 592 -14.16 -28.92 -13.44
CA THR A 592 -13.39 -27.74 -13.87
C THR A 592 -12.20 -27.51 -12.95
N ASN A 593 -12.39 -27.54 -11.63
CA ASN A 593 -11.32 -27.40 -10.64
C ASN A 593 -10.25 -28.48 -10.77
N ARG A 594 -10.63 -29.73 -11.10
CA ARG A 594 -9.64 -30.79 -11.35
C ARG A 594 -8.81 -30.51 -12.59
N ILE A 595 -9.44 -30.06 -13.69
CA ILE A 595 -8.74 -29.73 -14.94
C ILE A 595 -7.78 -28.55 -14.73
N VAL A 596 -8.27 -27.47 -14.12
CA VAL A 596 -7.46 -26.29 -13.82
C VAL A 596 -6.31 -26.65 -12.87
N GLY A 597 -6.57 -27.42 -11.82
CA GLY A 597 -5.52 -27.87 -10.89
C GLY A 597 -4.43 -28.71 -11.57
N MET A 598 -4.77 -29.53 -12.58
CA MET A 598 -3.77 -30.24 -13.38
C MET A 598 -2.93 -29.29 -14.23
N ALA A 599 -3.55 -28.27 -14.84
CA ALA A 599 -2.83 -27.26 -15.61
C ALA A 599 -1.88 -26.43 -14.73
N VAL A 600 -2.32 -26.03 -13.53
CA VAL A 600 -1.49 -25.30 -12.56
C VAL A 600 -0.26 -26.10 -12.16
N ARG A 601 -0.41 -27.39 -11.82
CA ARG A 601 0.74 -28.25 -11.51
C ARG A 601 1.72 -28.37 -12.67
N LYS A 602 1.23 -28.34 -13.91
CA LYS A 602 2.09 -28.38 -15.09
C LYS A 602 2.86 -27.07 -15.30
N MET A 603 2.27 -25.92 -14.97
CA MET A 603 2.90 -24.60 -15.12
C MET A 603 3.81 -24.24 -13.94
N ALA A 604 3.33 -24.41 -12.71
CA ALA A 604 4.00 -23.98 -11.49
C ALA A 604 4.93 -25.05 -10.87
N GLY A 605 4.99 -26.25 -11.45
CA GLY A 605 5.83 -27.34 -10.94
C GLY A 605 5.25 -28.06 -9.72
N THR A 606 6.14 -28.64 -8.91
CA THR A 606 5.78 -29.42 -7.72
C THR A 606 5.10 -28.53 -6.68
N PRO A 607 3.98 -28.96 -6.07
CA PRO A 607 3.36 -28.22 -4.99
C PRO A 607 4.33 -27.94 -3.84
N ASP A 608 4.64 -26.66 -3.62
CA ASP A 608 5.40 -26.19 -2.46
C ASP A 608 4.59 -25.10 -1.74
N PRO A 609 4.03 -25.40 -0.55
CA PRO A 609 3.27 -24.42 0.22
C PRO A 609 4.14 -23.29 0.78
N ASN A 610 5.47 -23.39 0.75
CA ASN A 610 6.40 -22.37 1.22
C ASN A 610 6.90 -21.45 0.10
N ASP A 611 6.69 -21.81 -1.18
CA ASP A 611 6.96 -20.93 -2.32
C ASP A 611 5.85 -19.87 -2.45
N PRO A 612 6.15 -18.56 -2.26
CA PRO A 612 5.17 -17.49 -2.42
C PRO A 612 4.57 -17.45 -3.84
N THR A 613 5.34 -17.81 -4.87
CA THR A 613 4.86 -17.83 -6.26
C THR A 613 3.81 -18.91 -6.45
N TYR A 614 4.08 -20.13 -5.97
CA TYR A 614 3.10 -21.21 -5.99
C TYR A 614 1.83 -20.84 -5.21
N ARG A 615 1.97 -20.28 -3.99
CA ARG A 615 0.83 -19.81 -3.19
C ARG A 615 0.01 -18.74 -3.89
N MET A 616 0.66 -17.75 -4.48
CA MET A 616 0.01 -16.70 -5.27
C MET A 616 -0.80 -17.33 -6.40
N VAL A 617 -0.18 -18.17 -7.24
CA VAL A 617 -0.83 -18.80 -8.39
C VAL A 617 -2.06 -19.60 -7.95
N VAL A 618 -1.93 -20.41 -6.90
CA VAL A 618 -3.05 -21.22 -6.37
C VAL A 618 -4.19 -20.35 -5.83
N SER A 619 -3.86 -19.28 -5.09
CA SER A 619 -4.84 -18.39 -4.47
C SER A 619 -5.58 -17.58 -5.53
N VAL A 620 -4.85 -16.93 -6.45
CA VAL A 620 -5.41 -16.17 -7.57
C VAL A 620 -6.32 -17.04 -8.43
N ILE A 621 -5.90 -18.26 -8.78
CA ILE A 621 -6.70 -19.13 -9.65
C ILE A 621 -7.98 -19.63 -8.97
N ARG A 622 -7.93 -19.94 -7.66
CA ARG A 622 -9.13 -20.35 -6.92
C ARG A 622 -10.19 -19.26 -6.88
N GLU A 623 -9.75 -18.02 -6.76
CA GLU A 623 -10.61 -16.84 -6.67
C GLU A 623 -10.86 -16.19 -8.05
N ALA A 624 -10.23 -16.70 -9.10
CA ALA A 624 -10.42 -16.19 -10.45
C ALA A 624 -11.86 -16.43 -10.93
N PRO A 625 -12.51 -15.41 -11.52
CA PRO A 625 -13.80 -15.59 -12.15
C PRO A 625 -13.66 -16.46 -13.40
N LEU A 626 -14.72 -17.19 -13.77
CA LEU A 626 -14.71 -18.08 -14.94
C LEU A 626 -14.30 -17.37 -16.24
N ARG A 627 -14.62 -16.08 -16.40
CA ARG A 627 -14.18 -15.27 -17.55
C ARG A 627 -12.65 -15.14 -17.64
N SER A 628 -11.94 -15.07 -16.53
CA SER A 628 -10.48 -14.93 -16.53
C SER A 628 -9.79 -16.19 -17.05
N LEU A 629 -10.42 -17.36 -16.94
CA LEU A 629 -9.90 -18.57 -17.58
C LEU A 629 -9.87 -18.44 -19.11
N VAL A 630 -10.75 -17.63 -19.71
CA VAL A 630 -10.73 -17.40 -21.15
C VAL A 630 -9.49 -16.61 -21.55
N SER A 631 -9.25 -15.47 -20.89
CA SER A 631 -8.12 -14.59 -21.21
C SER A 631 -6.77 -15.20 -20.82
N MET A 632 -6.69 -15.95 -19.71
CA MET A 632 -5.43 -16.48 -19.19
C MET A 632 -5.02 -17.84 -19.79
N SER A 633 -5.91 -18.53 -20.50
CA SER A 633 -5.63 -19.87 -21.04
C SER A 633 -4.85 -19.87 -22.35
N GLY A 634 -4.53 -18.70 -22.92
CA GLY A 634 -3.92 -18.61 -24.25
C GLY A 634 -4.78 -19.25 -25.35
N GLY A 635 -6.11 -19.24 -25.17
CA GLY A 635 -7.07 -19.82 -26.12
C GLY A 635 -7.47 -21.28 -25.84
N ALA A 636 -6.87 -21.96 -24.87
CA ALA A 636 -7.24 -23.35 -24.53
C ALA A 636 -8.64 -23.47 -23.89
N PHE A 637 -9.15 -22.40 -23.28
CA PHE A 637 -10.49 -22.32 -22.71
C PHE A 637 -11.29 -21.23 -23.43
N SER A 638 -12.23 -21.62 -24.29
CA SER A 638 -12.97 -20.67 -25.12
C SER A 638 -14.17 -20.02 -24.40
N PRO A 639 -14.69 -18.87 -24.88
CA PRO A 639 -15.94 -18.29 -24.38
C PRO A 639 -17.12 -19.26 -24.43
N LYS A 640 -17.17 -20.16 -25.42
CA LYS A 640 -18.20 -21.21 -25.54
C LYS A 640 -18.09 -22.21 -24.38
N MET A 641 -16.87 -22.65 -24.05
CA MET A 641 -16.61 -23.55 -22.93
C MET A 641 -17.00 -22.91 -21.60
N MET A 642 -16.66 -21.63 -21.39
CA MET A 642 -17.07 -20.86 -20.22
C MET A 642 -18.60 -20.88 -20.05
N ARG A 643 -19.36 -20.51 -21.09
CA ARG A 643 -20.83 -20.52 -21.03
C ARG A 643 -21.40 -21.91 -20.78
N ALA A 644 -20.78 -22.95 -21.33
CA ALA A 644 -21.18 -24.32 -21.03
C ALA A 644 -20.97 -24.69 -19.56
N VAL A 645 -19.83 -24.32 -18.97
CA VAL A 645 -19.56 -24.51 -17.53
C VAL A 645 -20.58 -23.77 -16.68
N VAL A 646 -20.91 -22.51 -17.00
CA VAL A 646 -21.95 -21.73 -16.30
C VAL A 646 -23.31 -22.42 -16.37
N HIS A 647 -23.72 -22.88 -17.57
CA HIS A 647 -24.98 -23.61 -17.71
C HIS A 647 -24.99 -24.91 -16.90
N TRP A 648 -23.90 -25.69 -16.92
CA TRP A 648 -23.80 -26.93 -16.17
C TRP A 648 -23.73 -26.73 -14.65
N ALA A 649 -23.05 -25.70 -14.17
CA ALA A 649 -23.03 -25.31 -12.76
C ALA A 649 -24.45 -24.94 -12.27
N ASN A 650 -25.24 -24.29 -13.14
CA ASN A 650 -26.66 -24.02 -12.90
C ASN A 650 -27.58 -25.23 -13.14
N GLY A 651 -27.02 -26.37 -13.57
CA GLY A 651 -27.70 -27.61 -13.89
C GLY A 651 -28.61 -27.56 -15.11
N ARG A 652 -28.35 -26.64 -16.03
CA ARG A 652 -28.95 -26.55 -17.37
C ARG A 652 -28.13 -27.40 -18.35
N PHE A 653 -28.18 -28.73 -18.19
CA PHE A 653 -27.32 -29.67 -18.93
C PHE A 653 -27.36 -29.50 -20.46
N PHE A 654 -28.57 -29.52 -21.04
CA PHE A 654 -28.75 -29.40 -22.49
C PHE A 654 -28.34 -28.03 -23.04
N ALA A 655 -28.49 -26.95 -22.26
CA ALA A 655 -28.04 -25.63 -22.68
C ALA A 655 -26.51 -25.59 -22.83
N GLY A 656 -25.78 -26.19 -21.88
CA GLY A 656 -24.32 -26.28 -21.97
C GLY A 656 -23.84 -27.15 -23.15
N LEU A 657 -24.54 -28.26 -23.46
CA LEU A 657 -24.25 -29.06 -24.65
C LEU A 657 -24.44 -28.27 -25.95
N ARG A 658 -25.47 -27.43 -26.04
CA ARG A 658 -25.69 -26.57 -27.23
C ARG A 658 -24.56 -25.56 -27.41
N GLU A 659 -24.02 -24.99 -26.32
CA GLU A 659 -22.93 -24.02 -26.42
C GLU A 659 -21.65 -24.63 -27.02
N VAL A 660 -21.28 -25.85 -26.63
CA VAL A 660 -20.11 -26.53 -27.19
C VAL A 660 -20.36 -27.13 -28.58
N ALA A 661 -21.63 -27.39 -28.94
CA ALA A 661 -22.01 -27.96 -30.24
C ALA A 661 -22.16 -26.91 -31.37
N LYS A 662 -22.33 -25.63 -31.04
CA LYS A 662 -22.35 -24.53 -32.02
C LYS A 662 -20.97 -24.45 -32.69
N ARG A 663 -20.89 -24.81 -33.97
CA ARG A 663 -19.68 -24.62 -34.79
C ARG A 663 -19.32 -23.14 -34.87
#